data_AF-F3ZSU6-F1
#
_entry.id   AF-F3ZSU6-F1
#
_cell.length_a   1.000
_cell.length_b   1.000
_cell.length_c   1.000
_cell.angle_alpha   90.00
_cell.angle_beta   90.00
_cell.angle_gamma   90.00
#
_symmetry.space_group_name_H-M   'P 1'
#
loop_
_entity.id
_entity.type
_entity.pdbx_description
1 polymer ?
#
loop_
_entity_poly.entity_id
_entity_poly.type
_entity_poly.pdbx_seq_one_letter_code
_entity_poly.pdbx_strand_id
1 'polypeptide(L)'
;MKYIYKILAFSLIACCIGLTSCSDDDSDFDGTDAYFTSFALHVGETTYTASIINNEIVVQVPQGTDLVEAEASYTLSENAKVMPDPKDIYDWTSDQLFRVEAYNKNYNSFVYKLKYTDISADEDVILRTQADVDNFESLKANRINGNLIIGSTTAVAEEDIIRNLNGLSTLNEVAYNIIINPSFGGAHLAGLSNLHQAGGLYIGTLENEAKFNQEKINVTLPQLKSVGNLIIRSNNINEVYFPELEEASSIHIQSQMLEQLDMSDLVNCYGTFTLNGSQVTSDGSYGNPLNETSANSTLLTIDLPALAHIEGDFNLVYFWKTNTLKLPALKTIGGNCVANTLKNIQKVSFPALEEVTGKFNSVGNDGMSKIELSALTHAGNVSIASLNEFSINLKEINLQALQSVDNDLTIRFAIVEELQFPNLTKVGNKLTCEKMQFIEKVNAPLLKECKKVNFEVVNLLKEFNLPLLTQVEEFVISSSRLIESIDLSTIQKAEKVSIKNCPALTLISAPKQITTEFSVGDSGGDKLEINTLQKTPKFNVSGGNAKELIIKDLTEAEKFSLSSGKAKSVIVKDLTNAGDFSLESFKEATHLEVPLLEKVKSFTMSEWFKLENFNFPKLSTVEKKFSFKGVRSQWDKNNECITTNLNAFSALTQAESIEVQFAAHLTDFTGLKNVVQNVEAKNWKVENNKYNPTHQDMLDGKYTENK
;
A
#
# COMPACT_ATOMS: atom_id res chain seq x y z
N MET A 1 21.39 -24.28 -1.58
CA MET A 1 20.93 -25.43 -2.42
C MET A 1 22.08 -25.83 -3.36
N LYS A 2 22.55 -27.09 -3.27
CA LYS A 2 23.52 -27.82 -4.12
C LYS A 2 24.95 -27.28 -4.34
N TYR A 3 25.94 -27.85 -3.65
CA TYR A 3 27.21 -28.37 -4.22
C TYR A 3 27.80 -29.51 -3.35
N ILE A 4 27.51 -30.73 -3.81
CA ILE A 4 28.21 -32.03 -3.77
C ILE A 4 29.41 -32.22 -2.81
N TYR A 5 29.23 -33.12 -1.83
CA TYR A 5 30.29 -33.90 -1.18
C TYR A 5 30.65 -35.13 -2.04
N LYS A 6 31.95 -35.41 -2.22
CA LYS A 6 32.45 -36.79 -2.43
C LYS A 6 33.85 -36.95 -1.82
N ILE A 7 33.89 -37.62 -0.68
CA ILE A 7 35.05 -38.29 -0.11
C ILE A 7 35.29 -39.58 -0.91
N LEU A 8 36.55 -39.91 -1.19
CA LEU A 8 36.94 -41.25 -1.62
C LEU A 8 38.26 -41.63 -0.94
N ALA A 9 38.16 -42.63 -0.06
CA ALA A 9 39.26 -43.46 0.40
C ALA A 9 39.00 -44.88 -0.11
N PHE A 10 39.98 -45.52 -0.75
CA PHE A 10 40.49 -46.84 -0.35
C PHE A 10 41.66 -47.29 -1.23
N SER A 11 42.46 -48.16 -0.63
CA SER A 11 43.81 -48.56 -0.97
C SER A 11 43.93 -49.83 -1.85
N LEU A 12 45.18 -50.03 -2.30
CA LEU A 12 45.90 -51.29 -2.55
C LEU A 12 45.51 -52.17 -3.74
N ILE A 13 46.51 -52.48 -4.59
CA ILE A 13 46.85 -53.84 -5.07
C ILE A 13 48.31 -53.84 -5.57
N ALA A 14 49.02 -54.92 -5.26
CA ALA A 14 50.46 -55.12 -5.38
C ALA A 14 50.89 -55.95 -6.61
N CYS A 15 52.18 -55.79 -6.96
CA CYS A 15 53.15 -56.76 -7.50
C CYS A 15 52.87 -57.51 -8.83
N CYS A 16 53.75 -57.33 -9.85
CA CYS A 16 54.80 -58.30 -10.25
C CYS A 16 55.37 -58.07 -11.69
N ILE A 17 56.67 -57.77 -11.75
CA ILE A 17 57.78 -58.24 -12.63
C ILE A 17 57.55 -58.45 -14.15
N GLY A 18 58.43 -57.81 -14.95
CA GLY A 18 58.88 -58.29 -16.26
C GLY A 18 60.24 -57.67 -16.64
N LEU A 19 61.29 -58.48 -16.66
CA LEU A 19 62.65 -58.14 -17.13
C LEU A 19 62.74 -58.26 -18.67
N THR A 20 63.38 -57.30 -19.33
CA THR A 20 64.22 -57.46 -20.56
C THR A 20 65.18 -56.26 -20.65
N SER A 21 66.50 -56.43 -20.50
CA SER A 21 67.52 -56.58 -21.56
C SER A 21 68.10 -55.25 -22.10
N CYS A 22 69.44 -55.15 -22.05
CA CYS A 22 70.33 -54.00 -22.25
C CYS A 22 70.32 -53.27 -23.61
N SER A 23 70.72 -51.99 -23.58
CA SER A 23 71.79 -51.44 -24.44
C SER A 23 72.44 -50.20 -23.79
N ASP A 24 73.74 -50.02 -24.04
CA ASP A 24 74.65 -49.03 -23.44
C ASP A 24 74.40 -47.57 -23.84
N ASP A 25 74.72 -46.66 -22.89
CA ASP A 25 75.14 -45.25 -22.97
C ASP A 25 74.42 -44.28 -23.93
N ASP A 26 73.41 -43.59 -23.39
CA ASP A 26 73.25 -42.14 -23.45
C ASP A 26 72.47 -41.74 -22.18
N SER A 27 72.92 -40.75 -21.41
CA SER A 27 72.08 -40.27 -20.30
C SER A 27 70.91 -39.49 -20.90
N ASP A 28 69.77 -40.15 -21.09
CA ASP A 28 68.48 -39.58 -21.52
C ASP A 28 67.90 -38.54 -20.53
N PHE A 29 68.72 -37.98 -19.63
CA PHE A 29 68.31 -37.01 -18.64
C PHE A 29 68.44 -35.58 -19.18
N ASP A 30 67.38 -35.09 -19.81
CA ASP A 30 67.25 -33.68 -20.27
C ASP A 30 67.23 -32.68 -19.10
N GLY A 31 66.90 -33.13 -17.89
CA GLY A 31 66.97 -32.35 -16.66
C GLY A 31 66.14 -31.06 -16.69
N THR A 32 64.98 -31.08 -17.35
CA THR A 32 64.09 -29.93 -17.60
C THR A 32 63.12 -29.65 -16.46
N ASP A 33 62.90 -30.62 -15.58
CA ASP A 33 61.85 -30.54 -14.57
C ASP A 33 62.21 -29.58 -13.45
N ALA A 34 61.39 -28.54 -13.29
CA ALA A 34 61.50 -27.51 -12.26
C ALA A 34 60.20 -27.41 -11.46
N TYR A 35 59.98 -28.32 -10.50
CA TYR A 35 58.78 -28.28 -9.67
C TYR A 35 58.98 -28.89 -8.28
N PHE A 36 58.08 -28.55 -7.37
CA PHE A 36 57.93 -29.25 -6.09
C PHE A 36 57.15 -30.55 -6.30
N THR A 37 57.70 -31.67 -5.83
CA THR A 37 56.99 -32.96 -5.76
C THR A 37 56.22 -33.09 -4.44
N SER A 38 56.68 -32.41 -3.38
CA SER A 38 55.97 -32.29 -2.11
C SER A 38 56.38 -31.02 -1.37
N PHE A 39 55.49 -30.52 -0.53
CA PHE A 39 55.74 -29.42 0.39
C PHE A 39 54.86 -29.62 1.63
N ALA A 40 55.38 -29.38 2.82
CA ALA A 40 54.62 -29.41 4.05
C ALA A 40 55.20 -28.43 5.09
N LEU A 41 54.34 -27.92 5.96
CA LEU A 41 54.76 -27.19 7.16
C LEU A 41 54.61 -28.07 8.40
N HIS A 42 55.60 -28.00 9.27
CA HIS A 42 55.65 -28.72 10.54
C HIS A 42 55.53 -27.72 11.69
N VAL A 43 54.57 -27.94 12.57
CA VAL A 43 54.35 -27.13 13.78
C VAL A 43 54.30 -28.10 14.96
N GLY A 44 55.37 -28.14 15.75
CA GLY A 44 55.56 -29.18 16.77
C GLY A 44 55.50 -30.58 16.14
N GLU A 45 54.60 -31.44 16.62
CA GLU A 45 54.40 -32.80 16.09
C GLU A 45 53.45 -32.86 14.87
N THR A 46 52.78 -31.75 14.53
CA THR A 46 51.74 -31.73 13.48
C THR A 46 52.34 -31.37 12.12
N THR A 47 51.95 -32.10 11.08
CA THR A 47 52.39 -31.86 9.70
C THR A 47 51.22 -31.45 8.82
N TYR A 48 51.31 -30.27 8.21
CA TYR A 48 50.34 -29.72 7.26
C TYR A 48 50.87 -29.87 5.84
N THR A 49 50.38 -30.89 5.14
CA THR A 49 50.78 -31.16 3.76
C THR A 49 50.12 -30.17 2.80
N ALA A 50 50.91 -29.58 1.90
CA ALA A 50 50.43 -28.64 0.90
C ALA A 50 49.71 -29.33 -0.26
N SER A 51 48.75 -28.64 -0.86
CA SER A 51 48.28 -28.93 -2.21
C SER A 51 49.12 -28.16 -3.21
N ILE A 52 49.67 -28.84 -4.23
CA ILE A 52 50.50 -28.23 -5.27
C ILE A 52 49.79 -28.39 -6.61
N ILE A 53 49.18 -27.33 -7.10
CA ILE A 53 48.42 -27.33 -8.37
C ILE A 53 48.70 -26.01 -9.08
N ASN A 54 48.95 -26.04 -10.40
CA ASN A 54 49.14 -24.85 -11.23
C ASN A 54 50.17 -23.85 -10.68
N ASN A 55 51.32 -24.34 -10.23
CA ASN A 55 52.39 -23.52 -9.62
C ASN A 55 51.99 -22.78 -8.32
N GLU A 56 50.91 -23.16 -7.66
CA GLU A 56 50.59 -22.68 -6.30
C GLU A 56 50.84 -23.78 -5.29
N ILE A 57 51.44 -23.42 -4.15
CA ILE A 57 51.66 -24.28 -2.99
C ILE A 57 50.72 -23.78 -1.89
N VAL A 58 49.60 -24.46 -1.70
CA VAL A 58 48.59 -24.04 -0.71
C VAL A 58 48.69 -24.93 0.52
N VAL A 59 49.12 -24.36 1.65
CA VAL A 59 49.08 -25.05 2.95
C VAL A 59 47.84 -24.63 3.72
N GLN A 60 47.08 -25.62 4.20
CA GLN A 60 45.89 -25.40 5.01
C GLN A 60 46.19 -25.70 6.48
N VAL A 61 45.91 -24.75 7.36
CA VAL A 61 46.11 -24.90 8.82
C VAL A 61 44.87 -24.43 9.60
N PRO A 62 44.53 -25.03 10.74
CA PRO A 62 43.43 -24.54 11.59
C PRO A 62 43.60 -23.07 12.02
N GLN A 63 42.49 -22.35 12.13
CA GLN A 63 42.54 -20.97 12.60
C GLN A 63 43.14 -20.90 14.02
N GLY A 64 44.05 -19.94 14.23
CA GLY A 64 44.78 -19.78 15.49
C GLY A 64 46.01 -20.69 15.66
N THR A 65 46.38 -21.49 14.64
CA THR A 65 47.69 -22.16 14.63
C THR A 65 48.81 -21.13 14.60
N ASP A 66 49.68 -21.18 15.63
CA ASP A 66 50.90 -20.39 15.71
C ASP A 66 51.95 -20.98 14.75
N LEU A 67 52.44 -20.16 13.83
CA LEU A 67 53.42 -20.54 12.81
C LEU A 67 54.82 -19.96 13.06
N VAL A 68 55.04 -19.31 14.21
CA VAL A 68 56.34 -18.67 14.54
C VAL A 68 57.49 -19.67 14.53
N GLU A 69 57.26 -20.90 14.99
CA GLU A 69 58.26 -21.99 14.99
C GLU A 69 58.02 -23.01 13.87
N ALA A 70 57.29 -22.65 12.81
CA ALA A 70 56.97 -23.58 11.74
C ALA A 70 58.18 -23.86 10.82
N GLU A 71 58.47 -25.12 10.56
CA GLU A 71 59.53 -25.56 9.64
C GLU A 71 58.95 -26.17 8.36
N ALA A 72 59.52 -25.85 7.20
CA ALA A 72 59.11 -26.45 5.94
C ALA A 72 59.93 -27.70 5.59
N SER A 73 59.24 -28.76 5.17
CA SER A 73 59.85 -29.85 4.40
C SER A 73 59.35 -29.83 2.98
N TYR A 74 60.22 -30.21 2.05
CA TYR A 74 59.89 -30.21 0.64
C TYR A 74 60.75 -31.22 -0.12
N THR A 75 60.23 -31.67 -1.25
CA THR A 75 60.99 -32.44 -2.24
C THR A 75 60.83 -31.76 -3.60
N LEU A 76 61.91 -31.71 -4.38
CA LEU A 76 61.93 -31.12 -5.71
C LEU A 76 61.99 -32.22 -6.77
N SER A 77 61.81 -31.82 -8.04
CA SER A 77 62.24 -32.61 -9.19
C SER A 77 63.74 -32.94 -9.13
N GLU A 78 64.16 -34.01 -9.82
CA GLU A 78 65.52 -34.53 -9.73
C GLU A 78 66.57 -33.47 -10.11
N ASN A 79 67.64 -33.35 -9.30
CA ASN A 79 68.73 -32.39 -9.47
C ASN A 79 68.33 -30.90 -9.48
N ALA A 80 67.09 -30.55 -9.15
CA ALA A 80 66.63 -29.17 -9.06
C ALA A 80 67.06 -28.48 -7.77
N LYS A 81 67.09 -27.13 -7.80
CA LYS A 81 67.38 -26.27 -6.64
C LYS A 81 66.29 -25.23 -6.48
N VAL A 82 65.95 -24.86 -5.25
CA VAL A 82 64.96 -23.83 -4.95
C VAL A 82 65.61 -22.60 -4.33
N MET A 83 65.13 -21.41 -4.69
CA MET A 83 65.54 -20.13 -4.11
C MET A 83 64.32 -19.24 -3.83
N PRO A 84 64.20 -18.62 -2.64
CA PRO A 84 64.99 -18.88 -1.43
C PRO A 84 64.82 -20.34 -0.96
N ASP A 85 65.74 -20.86 -0.13
CA ASP A 85 65.55 -22.17 0.49
C ASP A 85 64.37 -22.06 1.48
N PRO A 86 63.32 -22.87 1.36
CA PRO A 86 62.22 -22.90 2.33
C PRO A 86 62.68 -23.01 3.80
N LYS A 87 63.87 -23.55 4.09
CA LYS A 87 64.42 -23.60 5.45
C LYS A 87 64.83 -22.24 6.02
N ASP A 88 65.05 -21.25 5.17
CA ASP A 88 65.46 -19.89 5.56
C ASP A 88 64.26 -18.94 5.69
N ILE A 89 63.03 -19.45 5.56
CA ILE A 89 61.79 -18.67 5.70
C ILE A 89 61.28 -18.76 7.14
N TYR A 90 61.03 -17.59 7.74
CA TYR A 90 60.55 -17.45 9.12
C TYR A 90 59.12 -16.90 9.23
N ASP A 91 58.58 -16.35 8.15
CA ASP A 91 57.20 -15.85 8.11
C ASP A 91 56.37 -16.67 7.11
N TRP A 92 55.71 -17.70 7.62
CA TRP A 92 54.77 -18.52 6.86
C TRP A 92 53.35 -17.97 6.82
N THR A 93 53.11 -16.81 7.45
CA THR A 93 51.79 -16.15 7.40
C THR A 93 51.64 -15.28 6.15
N SER A 94 52.75 -14.90 5.52
CA SER A 94 52.79 -14.14 4.27
C SER A 94 53.00 -15.04 3.05
N ASP A 95 52.49 -14.61 1.89
CA ASP A 95 52.77 -15.25 0.60
C ASP A 95 54.28 -15.29 0.34
N GLN A 96 54.80 -16.44 -0.10
CA GLN A 96 56.22 -16.61 -0.44
C GLN A 96 56.37 -16.94 -1.93
N LEU A 97 57.39 -16.39 -2.58
CA LEU A 97 57.71 -16.70 -3.97
C LEU A 97 58.96 -17.59 -4.03
N PHE A 98 58.78 -18.82 -4.49
CA PHE A 98 59.87 -19.76 -4.72
C PHE A 98 60.19 -19.88 -6.21
N ARG A 99 61.47 -19.95 -6.54
CA ARG A 99 61.95 -20.26 -7.89
C ARG A 99 62.67 -21.59 -7.85
N VAL A 100 62.15 -22.57 -8.58
CA VAL A 100 62.78 -23.87 -8.75
C VAL A 100 63.57 -23.83 -10.06
N GLU A 101 64.89 -23.98 -9.99
CA GLU A 101 65.80 -24.11 -11.12
C GLU A 101 66.07 -25.59 -11.39
N ALA A 102 65.74 -26.07 -12.59
CA ALA A 102 66.05 -27.42 -13.06
C ALA A 102 67.55 -27.57 -13.37
N TYR A 103 68.00 -28.81 -13.60
CA TYR A 103 69.40 -29.09 -13.92
C TYR A 103 69.90 -28.31 -15.15
N ASN A 104 69.06 -28.16 -16.17
CA ASN A 104 69.39 -27.47 -17.41
C ASN A 104 69.34 -25.92 -17.33
N LYS A 105 69.19 -25.34 -16.13
CA LYS A 105 69.10 -23.89 -15.87
C LYS A 105 67.77 -23.22 -16.24
N ASN A 106 66.81 -23.96 -16.78
CA ASN A 106 65.44 -23.46 -16.84
C ASN A 106 64.85 -23.40 -15.44
N TYR A 107 63.83 -22.58 -15.27
CA TYR A 107 63.20 -22.41 -13.97
C TYR A 107 61.69 -22.26 -14.11
N ASN A 108 61.02 -22.55 -13.00
CA ASN A 108 59.62 -22.30 -12.81
C ASN A 108 59.42 -21.63 -11.45
N SER A 109 58.37 -20.82 -11.34
CA SER A 109 58.07 -20.06 -10.13
C SER A 109 56.82 -20.60 -9.47
N PHE A 110 56.86 -20.72 -8.14
CA PHE A 110 55.76 -21.20 -7.32
C PHE A 110 55.42 -20.15 -6.28
N VAL A 111 54.12 -19.90 -6.07
CA VAL A 111 53.64 -19.02 -5.00
C VAL A 111 53.10 -19.88 -3.87
N TYR A 112 53.71 -19.76 -2.70
CA TYR A 112 53.17 -20.30 -1.46
C TYR A 112 52.08 -19.39 -0.93
N LYS A 113 50.98 -20.01 -0.51
CA LYS A 113 49.85 -19.34 0.14
C LYS A 113 49.43 -20.14 1.36
N LEU A 114 49.25 -19.45 2.48
CA LEU A 114 48.62 -20.01 3.65
C LEU A 114 47.10 -19.82 3.57
N LYS A 115 46.34 -20.86 3.88
CA LYS A 115 44.89 -20.79 4.04
C LYS A 115 44.49 -21.31 5.41
N TYR A 116 43.93 -20.45 6.25
CA TYR A 116 43.32 -20.91 7.50
C TYR A 116 42.02 -21.68 7.23
N THR A 117 41.81 -22.77 7.97
CA THR A 117 40.58 -23.57 7.96
C THR A 117 39.84 -23.42 9.27
N ASP A 118 38.50 -23.46 9.21
CA ASP A 118 37.67 -23.37 10.39
C ASP A 118 37.88 -24.54 11.36
N ILE A 119 37.79 -24.25 12.65
CA ILE A 119 37.62 -25.25 13.70
C ILE A 119 36.11 -25.33 13.94
N SER A 120 35.47 -26.33 13.33
CA SER A 120 34.02 -26.46 13.38
C SER A 120 33.58 -27.37 14.53
N ALA A 121 32.52 -26.97 15.24
CA ALA A 121 31.68 -27.91 15.96
C ALA A 121 30.68 -28.52 14.96
N ASP A 122 30.75 -29.83 14.78
CA ASP A 122 29.80 -30.57 13.95
C ASP A 122 28.49 -30.80 14.73
N GLU A 123 27.36 -30.78 14.01
CA GLU A 123 25.98 -30.90 14.56
C GLU A 123 25.46 -29.65 15.30
N ASP A 124 24.29 -29.80 15.94
CA ASP A 124 23.65 -28.78 16.76
C ASP A 124 24.34 -28.68 18.12
N VAL A 125 24.65 -27.46 18.56
CA VAL A 125 25.20 -27.16 19.89
C VAL A 125 24.07 -26.73 20.82
N ILE A 126 23.84 -27.49 21.89
CA ILE A 126 22.80 -27.20 22.88
C ILE A 126 23.46 -26.92 24.24
N LEU A 127 23.35 -25.67 24.71
CA LEU A 127 23.89 -25.21 25.98
C LEU A 127 22.75 -25.07 26.98
N ARG A 128 22.70 -25.92 28.00
CA ARG A 128 21.62 -25.94 29.01
C ARG A 128 22.02 -25.26 30.30
N THR A 129 23.32 -25.22 30.60
CA THR A 129 23.90 -24.73 31.85
C THR A 129 25.08 -23.81 31.58
N GLN A 130 25.49 -23.02 32.58
CA GLN A 130 26.71 -22.21 32.47
C GLN A 130 27.96 -23.08 32.22
N ALA A 131 28.01 -24.28 32.81
CA ALA A 131 29.12 -25.21 32.59
C ALA A 131 29.23 -25.65 31.12
N ASP A 132 28.11 -25.78 30.40
CA ASP A 132 28.14 -26.11 28.97
C ASP A 132 28.79 -24.97 28.15
N VAL A 133 28.47 -23.71 28.49
CA VAL A 133 29.08 -22.53 27.87
C VAL A 133 30.59 -22.49 28.14
N ASP A 134 30.99 -22.67 29.40
CA ASP A 134 32.38 -22.61 29.81
C ASP A 134 33.20 -23.75 29.17
N ASN A 135 32.61 -24.94 29.02
CA ASN A 135 33.24 -26.07 28.35
C ASN A 135 33.38 -25.88 26.83
N PHE A 136 32.50 -25.10 26.19
CA PHE A 136 32.58 -24.82 24.75
C PHE A 136 33.91 -24.13 24.37
N GLU A 137 34.44 -23.28 25.25
CA GLU A 137 35.71 -22.58 25.04
C GLU A 137 36.87 -23.56 24.73
N SER A 138 36.85 -24.74 25.35
CA SER A 138 37.87 -25.77 25.14
C SER A 138 37.90 -26.36 23.71
N LEU A 139 36.80 -26.26 22.97
CA LEU A 139 36.71 -26.70 21.58
C LEU A 139 37.47 -25.76 20.64
N LYS A 140 37.69 -24.50 21.05
CA LYS A 140 38.25 -23.43 20.20
C LYS A 140 37.52 -23.30 18.86
N ALA A 141 36.25 -23.69 18.83
CA ALA A 141 35.47 -23.72 17.61
C ALA A 141 35.10 -22.29 17.19
N ASN A 142 35.44 -21.93 15.96
CA ASN A 142 35.10 -20.64 15.37
C ASN A 142 33.82 -20.71 14.51
N ARG A 143 33.30 -21.91 14.27
CA ARG A 143 32.15 -22.17 13.41
C ARG A 143 31.28 -23.29 13.96
N ILE A 144 29.96 -23.15 13.87
CA ILE A 144 28.99 -24.21 14.17
C ILE A 144 28.31 -24.64 12.87
N ASN A 145 28.37 -25.93 12.55
CA ASN A 145 27.74 -26.52 11.35
C ASN A 145 26.24 -26.77 11.49
N GLY A 146 25.66 -26.59 12.69
CA GLY A 146 24.24 -26.72 12.99
C GLY A 146 23.64 -25.48 13.65
N ASN A 147 22.63 -25.69 14.50
CA ASN A 147 22.01 -24.66 15.33
C ASN A 147 22.83 -24.45 16.62
N LEU A 148 22.81 -23.22 17.14
CA LEU A 148 23.24 -22.89 18.50
C LEU A 148 22.01 -22.63 19.36
N ILE A 149 21.73 -23.49 20.34
CA ILE A 149 20.56 -23.40 21.21
C ILE A 149 21.02 -23.07 22.63
N ILE A 150 20.65 -21.91 23.14
CA ILE A 150 21.03 -21.40 24.46
C ILE A 150 19.81 -21.41 25.38
N GLY A 151 19.90 -22.17 26.47
CA GLY A 151 18.84 -22.28 27.48
C GLY A 151 17.66 -23.17 27.06
N SER A 152 16.59 -23.11 27.85
CA SER A 152 15.35 -23.89 27.72
C SER A 152 14.12 -22.98 27.64
N THR A 153 13.07 -23.45 26.98
CA THR A 153 11.76 -22.80 26.91
C THR A 153 10.93 -22.96 28.20
N THR A 154 11.37 -23.84 29.09
CA THR A 154 10.76 -24.08 30.40
C THR A 154 11.60 -23.47 31.52
N ALA A 155 10.99 -23.27 32.69
CA ALA A 155 11.73 -22.92 33.90
C ALA A 155 12.83 -23.96 34.19
N VAL A 156 13.97 -23.48 34.68
CA VAL A 156 15.16 -24.28 35.05
C VAL A 156 15.53 -23.99 36.50
N ALA A 157 16.35 -24.84 37.11
CA ALA A 157 16.88 -24.60 38.45
C ALA A 157 17.88 -23.43 38.44
N GLU A 158 18.10 -22.76 39.59
CA GLU A 158 18.96 -21.57 39.70
C GLU A 158 20.41 -21.85 39.29
N GLU A 159 20.88 -23.08 39.52
CA GLU A 159 22.18 -23.60 39.12
C GLU A 159 22.33 -23.80 37.60
N ASP A 160 21.22 -24.03 36.89
CA ASP A 160 21.21 -24.25 35.43
C ASP A 160 21.12 -22.92 34.64
N ILE A 161 20.91 -21.79 35.32
CA ILE A 161 20.82 -20.49 34.67
C ILE A 161 22.16 -20.10 34.04
N ILE A 162 22.14 -19.90 32.71
CA ILE A 162 23.26 -19.35 31.94
C ILE A 162 23.30 -17.84 32.17
N ARG A 163 24.36 -17.33 32.81
CA ARG A 163 24.49 -15.91 33.20
C ARG A 163 25.30 -15.09 32.20
N ASN A 164 26.17 -15.73 31.42
CA ASN A 164 26.95 -15.08 30.37
C ASN A 164 27.30 -16.09 29.27
N LEU A 165 27.80 -15.59 28.14
CA LEU A 165 28.16 -16.38 26.95
C LEU A 165 29.67 -16.38 26.67
N ASN A 166 30.54 -16.04 27.63
CA ASN A 166 31.95 -15.75 27.37
C ASN A 166 32.71 -16.88 26.66
N GLY A 167 32.37 -18.14 26.94
CA GLY A 167 32.98 -19.31 26.28
C GLY A 167 32.69 -19.40 24.77
N LEU A 168 31.78 -18.59 24.24
CA LEU A 168 31.43 -18.52 22.81
C LEU A 168 32.22 -17.46 22.03
N SER A 169 33.13 -16.73 22.69
CA SER A 169 33.84 -15.58 22.13
C SER A 169 34.70 -15.87 20.90
N THR A 170 35.00 -17.13 20.62
CA THR A 170 35.75 -17.56 19.42
C THR A 170 34.87 -17.74 18.19
N LEU A 171 33.54 -17.76 18.33
CA LEU A 171 32.59 -18.00 17.23
C LEU A 171 32.51 -16.80 16.27
N ASN A 172 32.71 -17.12 14.99
CA ASN A 172 32.55 -16.21 13.86
C ASN A 172 31.32 -16.56 13.01
N GLU A 173 30.91 -17.84 12.94
CA GLU A 173 29.77 -18.27 12.10
C GLU A 173 28.90 -19.34 12.77
N VAL A 174 27.58 -19.21 12.61
CA VAL A 174 26.60 -20.28 12.88
C VAL A 174 25.84 -20.59 11.60
N ALA A 175 26.05 -21.77 11.01
CA ALA A 175 25.50 -22.11 9.69
C ALA A 175 23.95 -22.13 9.66
N TYR A 176 23.30 -22.50 10.77
CA TYR A 176 21.84 -22.47 10.93
C TYR A 176 21.43 -21.41 11.94
N ASN A 177 20.58 -21.74 12.91
CA ASN A 177 19.93 -20.74 13.75
C ASN A 177 20.61 -20.63 15.11
N ILE A 178 20.73 -19.39 15.59
CA ILE A 178 20.97 -19.08 16.99
C ILE A 178 19.61 -18.92 17.65
N ILE A 179 19.33 -19.73 18.68
CA ILE A 179 18.06 -19.72 19.42
C ILE A 179 18.37 -19.38 20.87
N ILE A 180 17.90 -18.22 21.34
CA ILE A 180 18.03 -17.80 22.74
C ILE A 180 16.68 -18.05 23.43
N ASN A 181 16.66 -19.03 24.33
CA ASN A 181 15.46 -19.40 25.04
C ASN A 181 15.27 -18.62 26.35
N PRO A 182 14.00 -18.49 26.83
CA PRO A 182 13.63 -17.77 28.05
C PRO A 182 14.43 -18.05 29.33
N SER A 183 15.03 -19.23 29.48
CA SER A 183 15.83 -19.55 30.66
C SER A 183 17.23 -18.89 30.67
N PHE A 184 17.64 -18.24 29.59
CA PHE A 184 18.88 -17.47 29.56
C PHE A 184 18.81 -16.32 30.57
N GLY A 185 19.78 -16.28 31.47
CA GLY A 185 19.81 -15.36 32.60
C GLY A 185 20.72 -14.14 32.44
N GLY A 186 21.39 -14.00 31.29
CA GLY A 186 22.29 -12.89 31.02
C GLY A 186 21.57 -11.63 30.55
N ALA A 187 22.16 -10.47 30.82
CA ALA A 187 21.63 -9.18 30.36
C ALA A 187 22.07 -8.81 28.93
N HIS A 188 23.01 -9.55 28.33
CA HIS A 188 23.58 -9.26 27.02
C HIS A 188 24.17 -10.49 26.34
N LEU A 189 24.32 -10.43 25.02
CA LEU A 189 24.91 -11.52 24.21
C LEU A 189 26.42 -11.35 23.93
N ALA A 190 27.16 -10.63 24.78
CA ALA A 190 28.56 -10.26 24.55
C ALA A 190 29.52 -11.41 24.14
N GLY A 191 29.23 -12.65 24.52
CA GLY A 191 29.98 -13.82 24.06
C GLY A 191 29.91 -14.09 22.55
N LEU A 192 28.96 -13.50 21.84
CA LEU A 192 28.77 -13.63 20.40
C LEU A 192 29.28 -12.40 19.63
N SER A 193 30.10 -11.55 20.25
CA SER A 193 30.47 -10.26 19.65
C SER A 193 31.33 -10.36 18.39
N ASN A 194 32.01 -11.49 18.18
CA ASN A 194 32.84 -11.78 17.00
C ASN A 194 32.07 -12.46 15.86
N LEU A 195 30.76 -12.68 16.03
CA LEU A 195 29.94 -13.36 15.04
C LEU A 195 29.76 -12.47 13.79
N HIS A 196 30.15 -12.98 12.62
CA HIS A 196 30.03 -12.33 11.32
C HIS A 196 28.81 -12.79 10.53
N GLN A 197 28.39 -14.04 10.72
CA GLN A 197 27.28 -14.63 9.97
C GLN A 197 26.45 -15.62 10.80
N ALA A 198 25.13 -15.60 10.60
CA ALA A 198 24.23 -16.64 11.11
C ALA A 198 23.12 -17.00 10.11
N GLY A 199 22.75 -18.28 10.02
CA GLY A 199 21.55 -18.69 9.26
C GLY A 199 20.24 -18.14 9.84
N GLY A 200 20.21 -17.73 11.10
CA GLY A 200 19.12 -16.97 11.71
C GLY A 200 19.37 -16.66 13.19
N LEU A 201 18.63 -15.72 13.75
CA LEU A 201 18.64 -15.38 15.17
C LEU A 201 17.19 -15.31 15.69
N TYR A 202 16.89 -16.14 16.69
CA TYR A 202 15.56 -16.34 17.22
C TYR A 202 15.52 -16.07 18.72
N ILE A 203 14.73 -15.08 19.11
CA ILE A 203 14.30 -14.77 20.46
C ILE A 203 12.78 -14.82 20.45
N GLY A 204 12.22 -15.98 20.79
CA GLY A 204 10.80 -16.29 20.55
C GLY A 204 10.54 -16.78 19.13
N THR A 205 9.27 -16.77 18.72
CA THR A 205 8.83 -17.13 17.36
C THR A 205 7.89 -16.05 16.81
N LEU A 206 7.42 -16.17 15.57
CA LEU A 206 6.40 -15.26 15.02
C LEU A 206 5.07 -15.37 15.79
N GLU A 207 4.80 -16.53 16.38
CA GLU A 207 3.59 -16.85 17.12
C GLU A 207 3.73 -16.61 18.63
N ASN A 208 4.92 -16.84 19.21
CA ASN A 208 5.11 -16.87 20.66
C ASN A 208 6.20 -15.89 21.11
N GLU A 209 5.84 -15.04 22.08
CA GLU A 209 6.78 -14.13 22.74
C GLU A 209 7.71 -14.89 23.70
N ALA A 210 9.02 -14.59 23.68
CA ALA A 210 9.96 -15.05 24.71
C ALA A 210 9.88 -14.17 25.96
N LYS A 211 9.69 -14.80 27.13
CA LYS A 211 9.54 -14.12 28.41
C LYS A 211 10.70 -14.46 29.34
N PHE A 212 11.67 -13.57 29.40
CA PHE A 212 12.85 -13.76 30.24
C PHE A 212 12.58 -13.35 31.68
N ASN A 213 13.35 -13.92 32.61
CA ASN A 213 13.33 -13.50 34.01
C ASN A 213 14.00 -12.11 34.20
N GLN A 214 14.87 -11.73 33.26
CA GLN A 214 15.58 -10.46 33.23
C GLN A 214 14.63 -9.37 32.72
N GLU A 215 14.59 -8.24 33.43
CA GLU A 215 13.76 -7.11 33.00
C GLU A 215 14.27 -6.48 31.70
N LYS A 216 15.59 -6.47 31.49
CA LYS A 216 16.24 -5.88 30.32
C LYS A 216 17.33 -6.79 29.76
N ILE A 217 17.32 -6.94 28.44
CA ILE A 217 18.32 -7.67 27.67
C ILE A 217 18.71 -6.83 26.44
N ASN A 218 20.02 -6.71 26.22
CA ASN A 218 20.60 -6.06 25.07
C ASN A 218 21.10 -7.10 24.05
N VAL A 219 20.64 -7.00 22.81
CA VAL A 219 21.02 -7.88 21.72
C VAL A 219 22.05 -7.15 20.85
N THR A 220 23.32 -7.31 21.22
CA THR A 220 24.46 -6.59 20.61
C THR A 220 25.34 -7.60 19.87
N LEU A 221 25.43 -7.48 18.54
CA LEU A 221 26.31 -8.30 17.70
C LEU A 221 27.05 -7.34 16.73
N PRO A 222 28.14 -6.70 17.18
CA PRO A 222 28.73 -5.55 16.51
C PRO A 222 29.37 -5.88 15.16
N GLN A 223 29.82 -7.12 14.95
CA GLN A 223 30.49 -7.56 13.71
C GLN A 223 29.58 -8.42 12.80
N LEU A 224 28.29 -8.54 13.13
CA LEU A 224 27.36 -9.36 12.34
C LEU A 224 27.06 -8.68 11.02
N LYS A 225 27.44 -9.31 9.90
CA LYS A 225 27.27 -8.78 8.54
C LYS A 225 26.10 -9.36 7.79
N SER A 226 25.77 -10.64 8.02
CA SER A 226 24.65 -11.31 7.35
C SER A 226 23.92 -12.22 8.33
N VAL A 227 22.60 -12.16 8.29
CA VAL A 227 21.73 -13.07 9.04
C VAL A 227 20.64 -13.60 8.11
N GLY A 228 20.20 -14.84 8.25
CA GLY A 228 18.97 -15.27 7.58
C GLY A 228 17.75 -14.60 8.24
N ASN A 229 16.94 -15.36 8.95
CA ASN A 229 15.79 -14.76 9.64
C ASN A 229 16.22 -14.18 10.99
N LEU A 230 15.94 -12.90 11.21
CA LEU A 230 16.05 -12.23 12.50
C LEU A 230 14.67 -12.10 13.12
N ILE A 231 14.35 -12.94 14.11
CA ILE A 231 13.08 -12.92 14.83
C ILE A 231 13.35 -12.60 16.29
N ILE A 232 12.96 -11.41 16.72
CA ILE A 232 13.00 -10.96 18.10
C ILE A 232 11.59 -10.60 18.51
N ARG A 233 10.94 -11.41 19.34
CA ARG A 233 9.60 -11.18 19.88
C ARG A 233 9.66 -11.28 21.40
N SER A 234 9.96 -10.18 22.07
CA SER A 234 10.06 -10.13 23.54
C SER A 234 10.08 -8.69 24.05
N ASN A 235 9.23 -8.39 25.03
CA ASN A 235 9.25 -7.10 25.73
C ASN A 235 10.42 -6.95 26.72
N ASN A 236 11.23 -7.99 26.95
CA ASN A 236 12.46 -7.88 27.73
C ASN A 236 13.64 -7.32 26.91
N ILE A 237 13.48 -7.15 25.59
CA ILE A 237 14.54 -6.61 24.72
C ILE A 237 14.43 -5.10 24.63
N ASN A 238 15.48 -4.39 25.06
CA ASN A 238 15.55 -2.92 25.06
C ASN A 238 16.50 -2.38 24.00
N GLU A 239 17.45 -3.19 23.52
CA GLU A 239 18.43 -2.79 22.51
C GLU A 239 18.61 -3.88 21.47
N VAL A 240 18.64 -3.47 20.20
CA VAL A 240 19.11 -4.26 19.07
C VAL A 240 20.21 -3.47 18.37
N TYR A 241 21.44 -3.99 18.37
CA TYR A 241 22.62 -3.26 17.92
C TYR A 241 23.50 -4.13 17.00
N PHE A 242 23.30 -3.97 15.69
CA PHE A 242 23.99 -4.67 14.59
C PHE A 242 24.51 -3.64 13.56
N PRO A 243 25.48 -2.77 13.93
CA PRO A 243 25.91 -1.65 13.10
C PRO A 243 26.49 -2.09 11.73
N GLU A 244 27.16 -3.25 11.66
CA GLU A 244 27.77 -3.80 10.43
C GLU A 244 26.84 -4.75 9.65
N LEU A 245 25.56 -4.89 10.03
CA LEU A 245 24.64 -5.80 9.35
C LEU A 245 24.31 -5.27 7.96
N GLU A 246 24.75 -5.94 6.90
CA GLU A 246 24.55 -5.53 5.51
C GLU A 246 23.29 -6.15 4.89
N GLU A 247 22.96 -7.40 5.24
CA GLU A 247 21.83 -8.12 4.65
C GLU A 247 21.10 -9.05 5.62
N ALA A 248 19.78 -9.17 5.43
CA ALA A 248 18.93 -10.11 6.14
C ALA A 248 17.92 -10.81 5.21
N SER A 249 17.58 -12.07 5.48
CA SER A 249 16.47 -12.74 4.79
C SER A 249 15.12 -12.14 5.19
N SER A 250 14.87 -11.99 6.49
CA SER A 250 13.68 -11.30 7.01
C SER A 250 13.95 -10.80 8.41
N ILE A 251 13.36 -9.65 8.75
CA ILE A 251 13.53 -9.02 10.06
C ILE A 251 12.15 -8.85 10.69
N HIS A 252 11.97 -9.40 11.89
CA HIS A 252 10.79 -9.20 12.71
C HIS A 252 11.22 -8.89 14.14
N ILE A 253 11.11 -7.62 14.53
CA ILE A 253 11.39 -7.15 15.88
C ILE A 253 10.09 -6.63 16.49
N GLN A 254 9.64 -7.30 17.55
CA GLN A 254 8.52 -6.90 18.37
C GLN A 254 8.99 -6.69 19.81
N SER A 255 8.93 -5.44 20.28
CA SER A 255 9.19 -5.08 21.67
C SER A 255 8.55 -3.73 22.02
N GLN A 256 7.72 -3.72 23.04
CA GLN A 256 7.16 -2.51 23.63
C GLN A 256 8.21 -1.67 24.39
N MET A 257 9.33 -2.29 24.78
CA MET A 257 10.38 -1.68 25.60
C MET A 257 11.65 -1.35 24.83
N LEU A 258 11.65 -1.50 23.50
CA LEU A 258 12.80 -1.14 22.65
C LEU A 258 13.15 0.34 22.84
N GLU A 259 14.36 0.61 23.29
CA GLU A 259 14.94 1.93 23.56
C GLU A 259 15.93 2.34 22.47
N GLN A 260 16.66 1.36 21.90
CA GLN A 260 17.70 1.57 20.89
C GLN A 260 17.63 0.55 19.77
N LEU A 261 17.85 1.02 18.54
CA LEU A 261 17.95 0.22 17.32
C LEU A 261 19.11 0.76 16.47
N ASP A 262 20.08 -0.09 16.14
CA ASP A 262 21.13 0.22 15.17
C ASP A 262 21.28 -0.94 14.18
N MET A 263 21.03 -0.65 12.91
CA MET A 263 21.30 -1.51 11.75
C MET A 263 21.77 -0.60 10.61
N SER A 264 22.72 0.29 10.91
CA SER A 264 23.07 1.42 10.05
C SER A 264 23.53 1.02 8.65
N ASP A 265 24.26 -0.09 8.54
CA ASP A 265 24.79 -0.60 7.27
C ASP A 265 23.83 -1.55 6.54
N LEU A 266 22.60 -1.76 7.04
CA LEU A 266 21.64 -2.68 6.42
C LEU A 266 21.23 -2.15 5.06
N VAL A 267 21.61 -2.85 3.99
CA VAL A 267 21.31 -2.49 2.60
C VAL A 267 20.09 -3.23 2.08
N ASN A 268 20.03 -4.54 2.35
CA ASN A 268 19.04 -5.45 1.74
C ASN A 268 18.27 -6.27 2.79
N CYS A 269 16.94 -6.29 2.65
CA CYS A 269 16.08 -7.27 3.28
C CYS A 269 15.36 -8.08 2.20
N TYR A 270 15.74 -9.35 2.01
CA TYR A 270 15.18 -10.21 0.94
C TYR A 270 13.75 -10.71 1.24
N GLY A 271 13.14 -10.24 2.31
CA GLY A 271 11.80 -10.62 2.72
C GLY A 271 11.14 -9.49 3.48
N THR A 272 10.40 -9.80 4.53
CA THR A 272 9.64 -8.80 5.27
C THR A 272 10.52 -8.14 6.34
N PHE A 273 10.49 -6.81 6.38
CA PHE A 273 11.04 -5.99 7.44
C PHE A 273 9.91 -5.50 8.35
N THR A 274 9.87 -5.93 9.61
CA THR A 274 8.85 -5.55 10.59
C THR A 274 9.48 -5.05 11.86
N LEU A 275 9.14 -3.81 12.22
CA LEU A 275 9.29 -3.25 13.56
C LEU A 275 7.88 -3.04 14.14
N ASN A 276 7.60 -3.72 15.24
CA ASN A 276 6.31 -3.64 15.92
C ASN A 276 6.48 -3.30 17.41
N GLY A 277 6.10 -2.09 17.80
CA GLY A 277 6.15 -1.65 19.19
C GLY A 277 4.96 -2.11 20.04
N SER A 278 4.06 -2.95 19.53
CA SER A 278 2.83 -3.31 20.24
C SER A 278 3.09 -4.13 21.49
N GLN A 279 2.27 -3.94 22.51
CA GLN A 279 2.05 -4.91 23.58
C GLN A 279 1.49 -6.22 23.00
N VAL A 280 1.96 -7.36 23.49
CA VAL A 280 1.34 -8.67 23.27
C VAL A 280 0.42 -8.98 24.45
N THR A 281 -0.86 -9.21 24.20
CA THR A 281 -1.84 -9.54 25.24
C THR A 281 -1.77 -11.01 25.63
N SER A 282 -2.43 -11.38 26.73
CA SER A 282 -2.40 -12.75 27.25
C SER A 282 -2.95 -13.82 26.29
N ASP A 283 -3.77 -13.42 25.31
CA ASP A 283 -4.31 -14.29 24.26
C ASP A 283 -3.41 -14.35 23.00
N GLY A 284 -2.23 -13.72 23.03
CA GLY A 284 -1.28 -13.68 21.93
C GLY A 284 -1.56 -12.62 20.87
N SER A 285 -2.67 -11.86 21.00
CA SER A 285 -2.99 -10.77 20.08
C SER A 285 -2.18 -9.49 20.38
N TYR A 286 -2.27 -8.51 19.48
CA TYR A 286 -1.66 -7.20 19.69
C TYR A 286 -2.63 -6.27 20.42
N GLY A 287 -2.07 -5.47 21.34
CA GLY A 287 -2.84 -4.47 22.08
C GLY A 287 -3.51 -3.44 21.17
N ASN A 288 -4.49 -2.72 21.73
CA ASN A 288 -5.28 -1.74 20.98
C ASN A 288 -4.37 -0.61 20.43
N PRO A 289 -4.33 -0.37 19.11
CA PRO A 289 -3.50 0.69 18.50
C PRO A 289 -3.88 2.10 18.92
N LEU A 290 -5.03 2.29 19.57
CA LEU A 290 -5.49 3.57 20.09
C LEU A 290 -5.17 3.76 21.59
N ASN A 291 -4.48 2.82 22.23
CA ASN A 291 -4.10 2.90 23.64
C ASN A 291 -2.58 3.10 23.80
N GLU A 292 -2.15 4.15 24.52
CA GLU A 292 -0.73 4.48 24.72
C GLU A 292 0.02 3.36 25.41
N THR A 293 -0.64 2.71 26.37
CA THR A 293 -0.04 1.61 27.14
C THR A 293 0.10 0.32 26.34
N SER A 294 -0.37 0.29 25.08
CA SER A 294 -0.28 -0.85 24.18
C SER A 294 0.75 -0.66 23.07
N ALA A 295 1.55 0.42 23.12
CA ALA A 295 2.55 0.75 22.12
C ALA A 295 3.91 1.04 22.75
N ASN A 296 4.96 1.04 21.93
CA ASN A 296 6.30 1.40 22.35
C ASN A 296 6.33 2.90 22.62
N SER A 297 6.85 3.26 23.78
CA SER A 297 6.90 4.63 24.29
C SER A 297 8.32 5.09 24.61
N THR A 298 9.33 4.36 24.14
CA THR A 298 10.74 4.54 24.50
C THR A 298 11.62 4.88 23.30
N LEU A 299 11.41 4.25 22.15
CA LEU A 299 12.23 4.48 20.94
C LEU A 299 11.91 5.85 20.31
N LEU A 300 12.91 6.73 20.26
CA LEU A 300 12.74 8.10 19.73
C LEU A 300 13.09 8.23 18.24
N THR A 301 14.05 7.44 17.77
CA THR A 301 14.62 7.55 16.42
C THR A 301 14.69 6.18 15.76
N ILE A 302 14.33 6.14 14.48
CA ILE A 302 14.61 5.02 13.58
C ILE A 302 15.43 5.58 12.42
N ASP A 303 16.69 5.17 12.34
CA ASP A 303 17.65 5.61 11.34
C ASP A 303 18.23 4.38 10.63
N LEU A 304 17.88 4.20 9.36
CA LEU A 304 18.35 3.10 8.50
C LEU A 304 18.90 3.72 7.21
N PRO A 305 20.07 4.37 7.27
CA PRO A 305 20.59 5.22 6.20
C PRO A 305 20.95 4.44 4.93
N ALA A 306 21.40 3.19 5.06
CA ALA A 306 21.83 2.35 3.93
C ALA A 306 20.70 1.51 3.30
N LEU A 307 19.55 1.37 3.98
CA LEU A 307 18.50 0.43 3.57
C LEU A 307 17.90 0.85 2.24
N ALA A 308 18.19 0.07 1.20
CA ALA A 308 17.86 0.37 -0.18
C ALA A 308 16.72 -0.49 -0.72
N HIS A 309 16.69 -1.77 -0.35
CA HIS A 309 15.79 -2.75 -0.95
C HIS A 309 15.11 -3.64 0.10
N ILE A 310 13.79 -3.78 -0.05
CA ILE A 310 12.98 -4.75 0.68
C ILE A 310 12.18 -5.56 -0.35
N GLU A 311 12.41 -6.86 -0.46
CA GLU A 311 11.66 -7.70 -1.42
C GLU A 311 10.24 -8.03 -0.92
N GLY A 312 10.03 -8.08 0.40
CA GLY A 312 8.73 -8.31 1.02
C GLY A 312 8.03 -7.03 1.51
N ASP A 313 7.34 -7.13 2.64
CA ASP A 313 6.66 -5.98 3.27
C ASP A 313 7.61 -5.15 4.13
N PHE A 314 7.43 -3.84 4.15
CA PHE A 314 7.94 -2.94 5.19
C PHE A 314 6.81 -2.59 6.17
N ASN A 315 6.94 -2.98 7.42
CA ASN A 315 5.97 -2.72 8.48
C ASN A 315 6.62 -1.98 9.64
N LEU A 316 6.19 -0.74 9.86
CA LEU A 316 6.55 0.08 11.01
C LEU A 316 5.28 0.50 11.75
N VAL A 317 5.04 -0.11 12.91
CA VAL A 317 3.78 0.04 13.64
C VAL A 317 3.98 0.17 15.15
N TYR A 318 3.09 0.90 15.83
CA TYR A 318 3.02 1.01 17.30
C TYR A 318 4.24 1.68 17.99
N PHE A 319 4.82 2.73 17.41
CA PHE A 319 5.87 3.52 18.06
C PHE A 319 5.40 4.96 18.34
N TRP A 320 4.83 5.18 19.52
CA TRP A 320 4.13 6.43 19.83
C TRP A 320 5.06 7.61 20.12
N LYS A 321 6.25 7.38 20.69
CA LYS A 321 7.22 8.45 20.98
C LYS A 321 8.24 8.70 19.86
N THR A 322 8.31 7.83 18.86
CA THR A 322 9.21 8.04 17.71
C THR A 322 8.87 9.34 17.01
N ASN A 323 9.86 10.22 16.90
CA ASN A 323 9.73 11.55 16.30
C ASN A 323 10.65 11.74 15.08
N THR A 324 11.58 10.81 14.87
CA THR A 324 12.54 10.82 13.76
C THR A 324 12.50 9.49 13.02
N LEU A 325 12.28 9.54 11.71
CA LEU A 325 12.30 8.41 10.79
C LEU A 325 13.17 8.78 9.58
N LYS A 326 14.27 8.05 9.35
CA LYS A 326 15.22 8.32 8.27
C LYS A 326 15.53 7.05 7.48
N LEU A 327 15.04 7.02 6.24
CA LEU A 327 15.32 5.97 5.25
C LEU A 327 15.61 6.64 3.90
N PRO A 328 16.73 7.39 3.79
CA PRO A 328 17.03 8.20 2.62
C PRO A 328 17.39 7.37 1.37
N ALA A 329 17.90 6.14 1.55
CA ALA A 329 18.33 5.26 0.46
C ALA A 329 17.26 4.28 -0.03
N LEU A 330 16.11 4.18 0.66
CA LEU A 330 15.08 3.18 0.35
C LEU A 330 14.44 3.44 -1.01
N LYS A 331 14.69 2.54 -1.97
CA LYS A 331 14.27 2.66 -3.37
C LYS A 331 13.06 1.82 -3.73
N THR A 332 13.02 0.57 -3.27
CA THR A 332 12.00 -0.39 -3.70
C THR A 332 11.46 -1.21 -2.55
N ILE A 333 10.14 -1.41 -2.55
CA ILE A 333 9.44 -2.34 -1.66
C ILE A 333 8.62 -3.29 -2.54
N GLY A 334 8.96 -4.59 -2.50
CA GLY A 334 8.31 -5.64 -3.29
C GLY A 334 6.98 -6.15 -2.71
N GLY A 335 6.57 -5.65 -1.53
CA GLY A 335 5.26 -5.84 -0.94
C GLY A 335 4.60 -4.52 -0.52
N ASN A 336 3.97 -4.51 0.66
CA ASN A 336 3.32 -3.35 1.25
C ASN A 336 4.32 -2.48 2.03
N CYS A 337 4.12 -1.17 1.99
CA CYS A 337 4.79 -0.20 2.84
C CYS A 337 3.80 0.35 3.87
N VAL A 338 3.94 -0.04 5.13
CA VAL A 338 3.06 0.36 6.23
C VAL A 338 3.85 1.16 7.26
N ALA A 339 3.47 2.42 7.46
CA ALA A 339 4.02 3.29 8.50
C ALA A 339 2.86 3.91 9.28
N ASN A 340 2.39 3.20 10.31
CA ASN A 340 1.15 3.51 11.02
C ASN A 340 1.34 3.63 12.52
N THR A 341 0.43 4.36 13.17
CA THR A 341 0.40 4.46 14.64
C THR A 341 1.71 5.05 15.22
N LEU A 342 2.32 5.98 14.49
CA LEU A 342 3.51 6.73 14.89
C LEU A 342 3.08 8.09 15.44
N LYS A 343 2.59 8.12 16.68
CA LYS A 343 1.83 9.27 17.21
C LYS A 343 2.61 10.59 17.25
N ASN A 344 3.91 10.57 17.49
CA ASN A 344 4.74 11.78 17.54
C ASN A 344 5.50 12.11 16.25
N ILE A 345 5.41 11.27 15.20
CA ILE A 345 6.15 11.52 13.97
C ILE A 345 5.66 12.80 13.31
N GLN A 346 6.56 13.73 12.98
CA GLN A 346 6.18 14.96 12.29
C GLN A 346 6.14 14.79 10.77
N LYS A 347 6.98 13.90 10.25
CA LYS A 347 7.17 13.66 8.82
C LYS A 347 7.40 12.18 8.54
N VAL A 348 6.65 11.61 7.61
CA VAL A 348 6.99 10.32 6.99
C VAL A 348 7.62 10.62 5.64
N SER A 349 8.87 10.21 5.46
CA SER A 349 9.72 10.61 4.33
C SER A 349 10.50 9.43 3.78
N PHE A 350 10.27 9.11 2.52
CA PHE A 350 11.07 8.14 1.76
C PHE A 350 11.48 8.79 0.43
N PRO A 351 12.48 9.69 0.44
CA PRO A 351 12.75 10.59 -0.68
C PRO A 351 13.25 9.88 -1.94
N ALA A 352 13.86 8.70 -1.81
CA ALA A 352 14.36 7.87 -2.90
C ALA A 352 13.42 6.71 -3.28
N LEU A 353 12.26 6.57 -2.62
CA LEU A 353 11.35 5.44 -2.86
C LEU A 353 10.67 5.62 -4.21
N GLU A 354 11.00 4.75 -5.16
CA GLU A 354 10.54 4.77 -6.55
C GLU A 354 9.31 3.87 -6.76
N GLU A 355 9.25 2.74 -6.06
CA GLU A 355 8.26 1.68 -6.28
C GLU A 355 7.80 1.00 -4.99
N VAL A 356 6.48 0.81 -4.88
CA VAL A 356 5.83 -0.07 -3.90
C VAL A 356 4.83 -0.97 -4.64
N THR A 357 5.19 -2.21 -4.95
CA THR A 357 4.30 -3.11 -5.73
C THR A 357 2.95 -3.36 -5.01
N GLY A 358 2.96 -3.36 -3.67
CA GLY A 358 1.76 -3.48 -2.84
C GLY A 358 1.14 -2.13 -2.48
N LYS A 359 0.69 -2.01 -1.23
CA LYS A 359 0.06 -0.79 -0.71
C LYS A 359 1.06 0.11 0.00
N PHE A 360 1.11 1.38 -0.36
CA PHE A 360 1.61 2.43 0.53
C PHE A 360 0.50 2.86 1.50
N ASN A 361 0.74 2.68 2.81
CA ASN A 361 -0.22 2.97 3.87
C ASN A 361 0.43 3.81 4.96
N SER A 362 -0.03 5.04 5.13
CA SER A 362 0.36 5.91 6.23
C SER A 362 -0.89 6.49 6.89
N VAL A 363 -1.32 5.83 7.96
CA VAL A 363 -2.59 6.10 8.67
C VAL A 363 -2.39 6.10 10.18
N GLY A 364 -3.09 6.97 10.88
CA GLY A 364 -3.10 6.99 12.35
C GLY A 364 -1.84 7.60 12.97
N ASN A 365 -1.12 8.43 12.22
CA ASN A 365 0.06 9.17 12.67
C ASN A 365 -0.37 10.57 13.11
N ASP A 366 -0.78 10.73 14.37
CA ASP A 366 -1.45 11.94 14.86
C ASP A 366 -0.59 13.20 14.76
N GLY A 367 0.71 13.10 15.02
CA GLY A 367 1.66 14.21 14.92
C GLY A 367 2.07 14.56 13.49
N MET A 368 1.67 13.77 12.49
CA MET A 368 2.19 13.88 11.13
C MET A 368 1.63 15.11 10.44
N SER A 369 2.53 16.02 10.05
CA SER A 369 2.20 17.21 9.28
C SER A 369 2.63 17.12 7.82
N LYS A 370 3.52 16.18 7.47
CA LYS A 370 4.08 16.05 6.14
C LYS A 370 4.28 14.60 5.68
N ILE A 371 3.89 14.32 4.43
CA ILE A 371 4.31 13.15 3.65
C ILE A 371 5.27 13.60 2.54
N GLU A 372 6.41 12.92 2.41
CA GLU A 372 7.42 13.20 1.39
C GLU A 372 7.80 11.93 0.62
N LEU A 373 7.26 11.80 -0.59
CA LEU A 373 7.43 10.67 -1.51
C LEU A 373 7.80 11.20 -2.91
N SER A 374 8.82 12.06 -2.97
CA SER A 374 9.19 12.81 -4.17
C SER A 374 9.61 11.95 -5.37
N ALA A 375 10.07 10.72 -5.13
CA ALA A 375 10.51 9.80 -6.18
C ALA A 375 9.48 8.71 -6.53
N LEU A 376 8.38 8.59 -5.79
CA LEU A 376 7.44 7.46 -5.94
C LEU A 376 6.73 7.57 -7.28
N THR A 377 6.99 6.63 -8.19
CA THR A 377 6.40 6.59 -9.53
C THR A 377 5.23 5.62 -9.64
N HIS A 378 5.26 4.55 -8.85
CA HIS A 378 4.27 3.48 -8.90
C HIS A 378 3.93 2.95 -7.51
N ALA A 379 2.63 2.71 -7.28
CA ALA A 379 2.17 1.93 -6.14
C ALA A 379 0.96 1.06 -6.50
N GLY A 380 0.86 -0.14 -5.91
CA GLY A 380 -0.35 -0.96 -6.06
C GLY A 380 -1.60 -0.26 -5.48
N ASN A 381 -1.46 0.38 -4.31
CA ASN A 381 -2.46 1.24 -3.66
C ASN A 381 -1.77 2.39 -2.91
N VAL A 382 -2.43 3.53 -2.76
CA VAL A 382 -1.98 4.65 -1.91
C VAL A 382 -3.08 5.02 -0.92
N SER A 383 -2.78 4.96 0.38
CA SER A 383 -3.68 5.30 1.46
C SER A 383 -2.99 6.20 2.47
N ILE A 384 -3.32 7.49 2.45
CA ILE A 384 -2.76 8.50 3.35
C ILE A 384 -3.89 9.12 4.15
N ALA A 385 -3.79 9.08 5.48
CA ALA A 385 -4.75 9.74 6.32
C ALA A 385 -4.21 10.12 7.70
N SER A 386 -4.66 11.26 8.25
CA SER A 386 -4.65 11.43 9.71
C SER A 386 -5.59 10.41 10.38
N LEU A 387 -5.55 10.33 11.71
CA LEU A 387 -6.32 9.32 12.46
C LEU A 387 -7.82 9.39 12.21
N ASN A 388 -8.39 10.59 12.25
CA ASN A 388 -9.80 10.86 12.07
C ASN A 388 -10.02 12.37 11.82
N GLU A 389 -11.28 12.77 11.64
CA GLU A 389 -11.66 14.16 11.35
C GLU A 389 -11.45 15.17 12.49
N PHE A 390 -11.20 14.68 13.71
CA PHE A 390 -10.94 15.49 14.90
C PHE A 390 -9.44 15.59 15.24
N SER A 391 -8.58 14.88 14.51
CA SER A 391 -7.13 14.80 14.76
C SER A 391 -6.33 15.07 13.48
N ILE A 392 -6.71 16.12 12.75
CA ILE A 392 -6.13 16.45 11.43
C ILE A 392 -4.93 17.38 11.59
N ASN A 393 -3.72 16.89 11.31
CA ASN A 393 -2.48 17.68 11.31
C ASN A 393 -1.76 17.68 9.95
N LEU A 394 -2.17 16.86 8.99
CA LEU A 394 -1.49 16.67 7.71
C LEU A 394 -1.68 17.88 6.78
N LYS A 395 -0.61 18.66 6.59
CA LYS A 395 -0.57 19.94 5.84
C LYS A 395 0.13 19.85 4.50
N GLU A 396 1.06 18.91 4.34
CA GLU A 396 1.86 18.75 3.13
C GLU A 396 1.87 17.30 2.67
N ILE A 397 1.61 17.07 1.38
CA ILE A 397 1.70 15.77 0.72
C ILE A 397 2.47 15.95 -0.59
N ASN A 398 3.66 15.37 -0.69
CA ASN A 398 4.44 15.37 -1.94
C ASN A 398 4.38 14.00 -2.61
N LEU A 399 3.70 13.94 -3.76
CA LEU A 399 3.57 12.78 -4.66
C LEU A 399 3.85 13.20 -6.13
N GLN A 400 4.76 14.16 -6.35
CA GLN A 400 4.91 14.82 -7.65
C GLN A 400 5.41 13.88 -8.76
N ALA A 401 6.14 12.81 -8.43
CA ALA A 401 6.60 11.81 -9.38
C ALA A 401 5.59 10.70 -9.69
N LEU A 402 4.45 10.65 -8.98
CA LEU A 402 3.51 9.53 -9.09
C LEU A 402 2.90 9.45 -10.49
N GLN A 403 3.13 8.34 -11.17
CA GLN A 403 2.68 8.09 -12.55
C GLN A 403 1.50 7.14 -12.62
N SER A 404 1.47 6.11 -11.76
CA SER A 404 0.39 5.12 -11.75
C SER A 404 0.10 4.58 -10.36
N VAL A 405 -1.19 4.31 -10.13
CA VAL A 405 -1.68 3.51 -9.01
C VAL A 405 -2.55 2.39 -9.57
N ASP A 406 -2.28 1.13 -9.22
CA ASP A 406 -3.01 0.00 -9.82
C ASP A 406 -4.47 -0.07 -9.37
N ASN A 407 -4.74 0.28 -8.12
CA ASN A 407 -6.08 0.22 -7.54
C ASN A 407 -6.51 1.61 -7.05
N ASP A 408 -6.46 1.84 -5.74
CA ASP A 408 -7.03 3.04 -5.11
C ASP A 408 -5.95 4.04 -4.70
N LEU A 409 -6.18 5.31 -5.03
CA LEU A 409 -5.49 6.46 -4.45
C LEU A 409 -6.47 7.16 -3.51
N THR A 410 -6.21 7.06 -2.20
CA THR A 410 -7.10 7.58 -1.16
C THR A 410 -6.34 8.51 -0.22
N ILE A 411 -6.78 9.76 -0.16
CA ILE A 411 -6.31 10.77 0.79
C ILE A 411 -7.50 11.22 1.64
N ARG A 412 -7.37 11.13 2.96
CA ARG A 412 -8.45 11.46 3.89
C ARG A 412 -7.95 12.23 5.10
N PHE A 413 -8.84 12.98 5.74
CA PHE A 413 -8.54 13.68 6.99
C PHE A 413 -7.24 14.49 6.88
N ALA A 414 -7.20 15.45 5.96
CA ALA A 414 -6.03 16.29 5.71
C ALA A 414 -6.45 17.76 5.55
N ILE A 415 -5.53 18.67 5.89
CA ILE A 415 -5.72 20.12 5.83
C ILE A 415 -4.84 20.76 4.74
N VAL A 416 -4.58 20.03 3.65
CA VAL A 416 -3.87 20.56 2.48
C VAL A 416 -4.79 21.46 1.65
N GLU A 417 -4.26 22.55 1.11
CA GLU A 417 -5.02 23.48 0.25
C GLU A 417 -5.04 23.03 -1.22
N GLU A 418 -3.98 22.35 -1.67
CA GLU A 418 -3.89 21.84 -3.04
C GLU A 418 -3.29 20.43 -3.06
N LEU A 419 -3.83 19.59 -3.94
CA LEU A 419 -3.23 18.32 -4.34
C LEU A 419 -2.80 18.39 -5.81
N GLN A 420 -1.53 18.09 -6.06
CA GLN A 420 -0.94 18.11 -7.39
C GLN A 420 -0.37 16.74 -7.75
N PHE A 421 -0.80 16.22 -8.90
CA PHE A 421 -0.35 14.98 -9.49
C PHE A 421 0.07 15.23 -10.95
N PRO A 422 1.17 15.96 -11.20
CA PRO A 422 1.52 16.43 -12.54
C PRO A 422 1.80 15.28 -13.52
N ASN A 423 2.26 14.13 -13.01
CA ASN A 423 2.68 12.98 -13.81
C ASN A 423 1.68 11.81 -13.78
N LEU A 424 0.60 11.90 -13.00
CA LEU A 424 -0.31 10.79 -12.78
C LEU A 424 -1.16 10.52 -14.01
N THR A 425 -1.00 9.33 -14.60
CA THR A 425 -1.71 8.92 -15.82
C THR A 425 -2.81 7.90 -15.57
N LYS A 426 -2.70 7.13 -14.48
CA LYS A 426 -3.60 6.01 -14.17
C LYS A 426 -3.86 5.85 -12.67
N VAL A 427 -5.12 5.67 -12.32
CA VAL A 427 -5.59 5.13 -11.03
C VAL A 427 -6.59 4.03 -11.36
N GLY A 428 -6.19 2.75 -11.27
CA GLY A 428 -6.95 1.68 -11.91
C GLY A 428 -8.36 1.42 -11.33
N ASN A 429 -8.64 1.86 -10.11
CA ASN A 429 -9.98 1.82 -9.53
C ASN A 429 -10.47 3.20 -9.07
N LYS A 430 -10.09 3.68 -7.88
CA LYS A 430 -10.72 4.88 -7.28
C LYS A 430 -9.73 5.97 -6.87
N LEU A 431 -9.98 7.20 -7.32
CA LEU A 431 -9.37 8.43 -6.80
C LEU A 431 -10.29 9.04 -5.74
N THR A 432 -9.84 9.10 -4.48
CA THR A 432 -10.63 9.60 -3.34
C THR A 432 -9.95 10.75 -2.61
N CYS A 433 -10.67 11.86 -2.46
CA CYS A 433 -10.41 12.89 -1.45
C CYS A 433 -11.61 12.95 -0.50
N GLU A 434 -11.44 12.54 0.75
CA GLU A 434 -12.54 12.44 1.72
C GLU A 434 -12.24 13.25 3.00
N LYS A 435 -13.20 14.07 3.45
CA LYS A 435 -13.10 14.87 4.69
C LYS A 435 -11.85 15.74 4.72
N MET A 436 -11.56 16.38 3.59
CA MET A 436 -10.48 17.34 3.41
C MET A 436 -11.08 18.74 3.39
N GLN A 437 -11.31 19.32 4.57
CA GLN A 437 -12.14 20.53 4.69
C GLN A 437 -11.51 21.78 4.07
N PHE A 438 -10.19 21.81 3.91
CA PHE A 438 -9.42 22.97 3.42
C PHE A 438 -8.94 22.85 1.98
N ILE A 439 -9.19 21.71 1.31
CA ILE A 439 -8.78 21.53 -0.08
C ILE A 439 -9.52 22.54 -0.98
N GLU A 440 -8.77 23.32 -1.74
CA GLU A 440 -9.31 24.26 -2.72
C GLU A 440 -9.17 23.73 -4.15
N LYS A 441 -8.14 22.90 -4.40
CA LYS A 441 -7.81 22.43 -5.75
C LYS A 441 -7.28 21.00 -5.78
N VAL A 442 -7.75 20.21 -6.76
CA VAL A 442 -7.21 18.89 -7.09
C VAL A 442 -6.79 18.86 -8.57
N ASN A 443 -5.50 18.69 -8.84
CA ASN A 443 -4.95 18.79 -10.19
C ASN A 443 -4.24 17.50 -10.62
N ALA A 444 -4.78 16.79 -11.61
CA ALA A 444 -4.15 15.62 -12.24
C ALA A 444 -4.30 15.73 -13.78
N PRO A 445 -3.50 16.61 -14.42
CA PRO A 445 -3.71 17.02 -15.81
C PRO A 445 -3.47 15.88 -16.83
N LEU A 446 -2.72 14.84 -16.44
CA LEU A 446 -2.38 13.71 -17.31
C LEU A 446 -3.22 12.46 -17.04
N LEU A 447 -4.20 12.51 -16.12
CA LEU A 447 -4.99 11.33 -15.73
C LEU A 447 -5.92 10.90 -16.87
N LYS A 448 -5.68 9.71 -17.41
CA LYS A 448 -6.43 9.12 -18.53
C LYS A 448 -7.36 7.99 -18.08
N GLU A 449 -6.91 7.23 -17.09
CA GLU A 449 -7.59 6.03 -16.60
C GLU A 449 -7.96 6.18 -15.13
N CYS A 450 -9.26 6.24 -14.85
CA CYS A 450 -9.81 6.12 -13.50
C CYS A 450 -11.25 5.64 -13.56
N LYS A 451 -11.59 4.56 -12.85
CA LYS A 451 -12.98 4.06 -12.85
C LYS A 451 -13.87 4.95 -12.00
N LYS A 452 -13.39 5.42 -10.85
CA LYS A 452 -14.21 6.13 -9.87
C LYS A 452 -13.51 7.36 -9.34
N VAL A 453 -14.15 8.52 -9.44
CA VAL A 453 -13.66 9.77 -8.84
C VAL A 453 -14.59 10.16 -7.71
N ASN A 454 -14.02 10.40 -6.53
CA ASN A 454 -14.78 10.63 -5.31
C ASN A 454 -14.23 11.80 -4.49
N PHE A 455 -14.97 12.89 -4.48
CA PHE A 455 -14.67 14.07 -3.66
C PHE A 455 -15.76 14.25 -2.61
N GLU A 456 -15.52 13.77 -1.40
CA GLU A 456 -16.53 13.76 -0.33
C GLU A 456 -16.13 14.67 0.83
N VAL A 457 -17.03 15.57 1.24
CA VAL A 457 -16.76 16.47 2.38
C VAL A 457 -15.51 17.32 2.14
N VAL A 458 -15.52 18.01 0.99
CA VAL A 458 -14.44 18.88 0.48
C VAL A 458 -14.90 20.34 0.47
N ASN A 459 -15.15 20.88 1.67
CA ASN A 459 -15.91 22.12 1.87
C ASN A 459 -15.42 23.33 1.06
N LEU A 460 -14.11 23.51 0.90
CA LEU A 460 -13.52 24.67 0.22
C LEU A 460 -13.12 24.40 -1.24
N LEU A 461 -13.42 23.23 -1.81
CA LEU A 461 -13.00 22.89 -3.16
C LEU A 461 -13.63 23.88 -4.15
N LYS A 462 -12.80 24.53 -4.97
CA LYS A 462 -13.18 25.51 -5.99
C LYS A 462 -13.06 24.92 -7.39
N GLU A 463 -12.02 24.12 -7.62
CA GLU A 463 -11.75 23.52 -8.93
C GLU A 463 -11.10 22.13 -8.82
N PHE A 464 -11.32 21.32 -9.85
CA PHE A 464 -10.53 20.13 -10.11
C PHE A 464 -10.15 20.11 -11.59
N ASN A 465 -9.00 19.51 -11.92
CA ASN A 465 -8.51 19.45 -13.30
C ASN A 465 -8.17 18.01 -13.70
N LEU A 466 -9.05 17.40 -14.49
CA LEU A 466 -8.98 16.01 -14.99
C LEU A 466 -9.27 15.94 -16.51
N PRO A 467 -8.54 16.70 -17.36
CA PRO A 467 -8.99 17.03 -18.72
C PRO A 467 -8.89 15.87 -19.70
N LEU A 468 -8.06 14.86 -19.41
CA LEU A 468 -7.85 13.69 -20.28
C LEU A 468 -8.72 12.48 -19.91
N LEU A 469 -9.54 12.59 -18.86
CA LEU A 469 -10.43 11.52 -18.43
C LEU A 469 -11.64 11.45 -19.37
N THR A 470 -11.81 10.33 -20.06
CA THR A 470 -12.86 10.16 -21.08
C THR A 470 -13.96 9.17 -20.69
N GLN A 471 -13.71 8.33 -19.68
CA GLN A 471 -14.67 7.35 -19.19
C GLN A 471 -14.53 7.19 -17.67
N VAL A 472 -15.66 7.01 -16.99
CA VAL A 472 -15.73 6.63 -15.57
C VAL A 472 -16.90 5.68 -15.34
N GLU A 473 -16.81 4.80 -14.36
CA GLU A 473 -17.97 4.11 -13.80
C GLU A 473 -18.75 5.09 -12.92
N GLU A 474 -18.08 5.78 -11.99
CA GLU A 474 -18.74 6.65 -11.02
C GLU A 474 -18.00 7.99 -10.82
N PHE A 475 -18.74 9.10 -10.85
CA PHE A 475 -18.26 10.41 -10.42
C PHE A 475 -19.11 10.92 -9.26
N VAL A 476 -18.48 11.15 -8.11
CA VAL A 476 -19.13 11.67 -6.91
C VAL A 476 -18.43 12.95 -6.46
N ILE A 477 -19.23 13.98 -6.21
CA ILE A 477 -18.79 15.16 -5.47
C ILE A 477 -19.85 15.52 -4.44
N SER A 478 -19.44 15.70 -3.19
CA SER A 478 -20.36 16.07 -2.13
C SER A 478 -19.80 17.08 -1.14
N SER A 479 -20.68 17.97 -0.68
CA SER A 479 -20.37 18.98 0.33
C SER A 479 -19.20 19.88 -0.07
N SER A 480 -19.13 20.26 -1.35
CA SER A 480 -18.23 21.30 -1.84
C SER A 480 -18.97 22.64 -1.87
N ARG A 481 -18.68 23.53 -0.92
CA ARG A 481 -19.47 24.74 -0.72
C ARG A 481 -19.09 25.88 -1.66
N LEU A 482 -17.90 25.82 -2.25
CA LEU A 482 -17.33 26.89 -3.07
C LEU A 482 -17.19 26.53 -4.56
N ILE A 483 -17.50 25.30 -4.97
CA ILE A 483 -17.43 24.93 -6.39
C ILE A 483 -18.56 25.61 -7.17
N GLU A 484 -18.19 26.43 -8.15
CA GLU A 484 -19.14 27.19 -8.97
C GLU A 484 -19.51 26.46 -10.26
N SER A 485 -18.61 25.62 -10.78
CA SER A 485 -18.82 24.85 -12.00
C SER A 485 -18.21 23.46 -11.92
N ILE A 486 -18.91 22.48 -12.47
CA ILE A 486 -18.43 21.10 -12.66
C ILE A 486 -18.40 20.84 -14.17
N ASP A 487 -17.21 20.67 -14.73
CA ASP A 487 -17.04 20.31 -16.14
C ASP A 487 -16.61 18.84 -16.28
N LEU A 488 -17.52 18.02 -16.82
CA LEU A 488 -17.35 16.61 -17.15
C LEU A 488 -17.59 16.37 -18.64
N SER A 489 -17.54 17.42 -19.47
CA SER A 489 -17.85 17.34 -20.91
C SER A 489 -16.84 16.49 -21.71
N THR A 490 -15.64 16.31 -21.17
CA THR A 490 -14.60 15.42 -21.72
C THR A 490 -14.98 13.94 -21.58
N ILE A 491 -15.78 13.59 -20.57
CA ILE A 491 -16.24 12.23 -20.29
C ILE A 491 -17.32 11.85 -21.30
N GLN A 492 -16.98 10.94 -22.22
CA GLN A 492 -17.92 10.46 -23.24
C GLN A 492 -18.95 9.48 -22.66
N LYS A 493 -18.56 8.72 -21.64
CA LYS A 493 -19.43 7.73 -20.97
C LYS A 493 -19.19 7.71 -19.47
N ALA A 494 -20.27 7.85 -18.71
CA ALA A 494 -20.30 7.55 -17.27
C ALA A 494 -21.40 6.53 -16.96
N GLU A 495 -21.25 5.68 -15.94
CA GLU A 495 -22.40 4.90 -15.46
C GLU A 495 -23.24 5.74 -14.49
N LYS A 496 -22.59 6.41 -13.53
CA LYS A 496 -23.25 7.19 -12.50
C LYS A 496 -22.55 8.52 -12.23
N VAL A 497 -23.35 9.57 -12.07
CA VAL A 497 -22.90 10.88 -11.59
C VAL A 497 -23.77 11.30 -10.40
N SER A 498 -23.13 11.64 -9.29
CA SER A 498 -23.78 12.08 -8.06
C SER A 498 -23.14 13.34 -7.50
N ILE A 499 -23.89 14.44 -7.56
CA ILE A 499 -23.50 15.75 -7.04
C ILE A 499 -24.42 16.06 -5.86
N LYS A 500 -23.87 16.33 -4.68
CA LYS A 500 -24.69 16.61 -3.49
C LYS A 500 -24.18 17.79 -2.67
N ASN A 501 -25.08 18.61 -2.13
CA ASN A 501 -24.74 19.67 -1.18
C ASN A 501 -23.66 20.62 -1.71
N CYS A 502 -23.83 21.08 -2.96
CA CYS A 502 -22.94 22.04 -3.63
C CYS A 502 -23.71 23.38 -3.84
N PRO A 503 -23.83 24.22 -2.79
CA PRO A 503 -24.68 25.42 -2.83
C PRO A 503 -24.18 26.55 -3.73
N ALA A 504 -22.88 26.66 -4.02
CA ALA A 504 -22.33 27.66 -4.94
C ALA A 504 -22.43 27.26 -6.41
N LEU A 505 -22.85 26.02 -6.70
CA LEU A 505 -22.82 25.46 -8.04
C LEU A 505 -23.81 26.18 -8.96
N THR A 506 -23.31 26.69 -10.08
CA THR A 506 -24.10 27.40 -11.09
C THR A 506 -24.18 26.67 -12.43
N LEU A 507 -23.20 25.81 -12.72
CA LEU A 507 -23.07 25.11 -13.99
C LEU A 507 -22.61 23.66 -13.81
N ILE A 508 -23.29 22.73 -14.48
CA ILE A 508 -22.82 21.35 -14.67
C ILE A 508 -22.80 21.07 -16.17
N SER A 509 -21.60 20.86 -16.72
CA SER A 509 -21.41 20.27 -18.04
C SER A 509 -21.26 18.76 -17.87
N ALA A 510 -22.35 18.03 -17.97
CA ALA A 510 -22.38 16.60 -17.67
C ALA A 510 -21.75 15.75 -18.80
N PRO A 511 -21.40 14.48 -18.55
CA PRO A 511 -21.05 13.54 -19.61
C PRO A 511 -22.17 13.43 -20.65
N LYS A 512 -21.83 13.25 -21.94
CA LYS A 512 -22.84 13.15 -23.01
C LYS A 512 -23.84 12.01 -22.80
N GLN A 513 -23.37 10.88 -22.29
CA GLN A 513 -24.17 9.69 -22.03
C GLN A 513 -23.91 9.16 -20.61
N ILE A 514 -25.00 8.93 -19.88
CA ILE A 514 -24.99 8.29 -18.58
C ILE A 514 -25.82 7.01 -18.65
N THR A 515 -25.27 5.87 -18.28
CA THR A 515 -25.92 4.56 -18.49
C THR A 515 -26.70 4.04 -17.29
N THR A 516 -26.65 4.70 -16.14
CA THR A 516 -27.39 4.28 -14.94
C THR A 516 -28.14 5.45 -14.31
N GLU A 517 -27.44 6.46 -13.78
CA GLU A 517 -28.09 7.55 -13.04
C GLU A 517 -27.29 8.84 -13.05
N PHE A 518 -27.98 9.94 -13.37
CA PHE A 518 -27.54 11.31 -13.11
C PHE A 518 -28.35 11.87 -11.94
N SER A 519 -27.65 12.30 -10.88
CA SER A 519 -28.27 12.78 -9.65
C SER A 519 -27.62 14.06 -9.13
N VAL A 520 -28.47 15.06 -8.84
CA VAL A 520 -28.08 16.31 -8.19
C VAL A 520 -28.96 16.55 -6.97
N GLY A 521 -28.36 16.59 -5.79
CA GLY A 521 -29.03 16.77 -4.50
C GLY A 521 -28.61 18.06 -3.81
N ASP A 522 -29.54 18.80 -3.20
CA ASP A 522 -29.23 19.92 -2.28
C ASP A 522 -28.22 20.95 -2.84
N SER A 523 -28.20 21.14 -4.16
CA SER A 523 -27.19 21.94 -4.88
C SER A 523 -27.84 23.09 -5.66
N GLY A 524 -27.03 24.07 -6.05
CA GLY A 524 -27.49 25.27 -6.74
C GLY A 524 -27.66 26.47 -5.82
N GLY A 525 -27.34 27.68 -6.30
CA GLY A 525 -27.48 28.93 -5.55
C GLY A 525 -28.64 29.78 -6.10
N ASP A 526 -28.29 30.89 -6.74
CA ASP A 526 -29.28 31.70 -7.47
C ASP A 526 -29.74 31.01 -8.76
N LYS A 527 -28.82 30.33 -9.44
CA LYS A 527 -29.08 29.63 -10.69
C LYS A 527 -28.34 28.30 -10.71
N LEU A 528 -28.92 27.30 -11.36
CA LEU A 528 -28.24 26.07 -11.75
C LEU A 528 -28.60 25.71 -13.19
N GLU A 529 -27.58 25.63 -14.06
CA GLU A 529 -27.69 25.16 -15.43
C GLU A 529 -27.03 23.78 -15.58
N ILE A 530 -27.75 22.82 -16.14
CA ILE A 530 -27.24 21.49 -16.50
C ILE A 530 -27.33 21.36 -18.01
N ASN A 531 -26.21 21.01 -18.66
CA ASN A 531 -26.12 20.87 -20.11
C ASN A 531 -25.30 19.63 -20.51
N THR A 532 -25.10 19.45 -21.82
CA THR A 532 -24.30 18.39 -22.46
C THR A 532 -24.88 16.97 -22.37
N LEU A 533 -25.55 16.61 -21.29
CA LEU A 533 -26.17 15.29 -21.14
C LEU A 533 -27.33 15.10 -22.12
N GLN A 534 -27.21 14.14 -23.05
CA GLN A 534 -28.24 13.90 -24.07
C GLN A 534 -29.26 12.85 -23.65
N LYS A 535 -28.80 11.77 -22.99
CA LYS A 535 -29.63 10.64 -22.57
C LYS A 535 -29.17 10.03 -21.26
N THR A 536 -30.13 9.60 -20.43
CA THR A 536 -29.89 8.80 -19.22
C THR A 536 -31.11 7.96 -18.84
N PRO A 537 -30.96 6.73 -18.32
CA PRO A 537 -32.09 5.99 -17.76
C PRO A 537 -32.75 6.75 -16.60
N LYS A 538 -31.96 7.39 -15.73
CA LYS A 538 -32.47 8.13 -14.59
C LYS A 538 -31.84 9.51 -14.50
N PHE A 539 -32.69 10.53 -14.57
CA PHE A 539 -32.35 11.93 -14.34
C PHE A 539 -33.08 12.40 -13.07
N ASN A 540 -32.32 12.75 -12.02
CA ASN A 540 -32.90 13.22 -10.77
C ASN A 540 -32.22 14.49 -10.27
N VAL A 541 -33.00 15.55 -10.07
CA VAL A 541 -32.56 16.76 -9.35
C VAL A 541 -33.50 16.95 -8.18
N SER A 542 -33.00 16.93 -6.94
CA SER A 542 -33.84 16.92 -5.75
C SER A 542 -33.28 17.78 -4.61
N GLY A 543 -34.16 18.35 -3.78
CA GLY A 543 -33.72 19.20 -2.66
C GLY A 543 -32.99 20.48 -3.11
N GLY A 544 -33.06 20.81 -4.40
CA GLY A 544 -32.23 21.84 -5.03
C GLY A 544 -32.39 23.19 -4.37
N ASN A 545 -31.26 23.87 -4.18
CA ASN A 545 -31.19 25.20 -3.59
C ASN A 545 -31.30 26.33 -4.64
N ALA A 546 -31.20 25.97 -5.94
CA ALA A 546 -31.33 26.87 -7.09
C ALA A 546 -32.67 27.64 -7.12
N LYS A 547 -32.62 28.97 -7.31
CA LYS A 547 -33.82 29.78 -7.59
C LYS A 547 -34.25 29.70 -9.06
N GLU A 548 -33.30 29.54 -9.98
CA GLU A 548 -33.55 29.27 -11.39
C GLU A 548 -32.89 27.94 -11.78
N LEU A 549 -33.67 27.00 -12.30
CA LEU A 549 -33.18 25.70 -12.76
C LEU A 549 -33.35 25.58 -14.27
N ILE A 550 -32.25 25.34 -14.99
CA ILE A 550 -32.25 25.21 -16.45
C ILE A 550 -31.62 23.88 -16.84
N ILE A 551 -32.39 23.05 -17.55
CA ILE A 551 -31.93 21.78 -18.14
C ILE A 551 -31.89 21.96 -19.66
N LYS A 552 -30.74 21.72 -20.26
CA LYS A 552 -30.50 21.78 -21.71
C LYS A 552 -29.93 20.46 -22.22
N ASP A 553 -30.02 20.25 -23.53
CA ASP A 553 -29.47 19.14 -24.30
C ASP A 553 -30.03 17.74 -23.99
N LEU A 554 -30.68 17.53 -22.84
CA LEU A 554 -31.33 16.29 -22.48
C LEU A 554 -32.57 16.07 -23.35
N THR A 555 -32.53 15.07 -24.23
CA THR A 555 -33.60 14.75 -25.17
C THR A 555 -34.48 13.59 -24.71
N GLU A 556 -33.90 12.64 -23.97
CA GLU A 556 -34.57 11.41 -23.55
C GLU A 556 -34.15 10.95 -22.16
N ALA A 557 -35.12 10.55 -21.33
CA ALA A 557 -34.86 9.89 -20.05
C ALA A 557 -35.96 8.87 -19.67
N GLU A 558 -35.61 7.64 -19.27
CA GLU A 558 -36.63 6.66 -18.83
C GLU A 558 -37.32 7.09 -17.54
N LYS A 559 -36.60 7.77 -16.64
CA LYS A 559 -37.15 8.44 -15.47
C LYS A 559 -36.58 9.84 -15.37
N PHE A 560 -37.44 10.83 -15.45
CA PHE A 560 -37.12 12.24 -15.28
C PHE A 560 -37.81 12.75 -14.02
N SER A 561 -37.04 13.23 -13.05
CA SER A 561 -37.54 13.66 -11.75
C SER A 561 -36.89 14.96 -11.32
N LEU A 562 -37.68 16.01 -11.11
CA LEU A 562 -37.21 17.25 -10.49
C LEU A 562 -38.00 17.54 -9.21
N SER A 563 -37.31 17.97 -8.16
CA SER A 563 -37.91 18.57 -6.99
C SER A 563 -37.06 19.67 -6.37
N SER A 564 -37.68 20.82 -6.10
CA SER A 564 -37.04 21.93 -5.39
C SER A 564 -38.07 22.81 -4.70
N GLY A 565 -37.88 23.00 -3.38
CA GLY A 565 -38.68 23.93 -2.60
C GLY A 565 -38.29 25.41 -2.79
N LYS A 566 -37.19 25.71 -3.51
CA LYS A 566 -36.65 27.08 -3.66
C LYS A 566 -36.71 27.63 -5.08
N ALA A 567 -36.87 26.76 -6.08
CA ALA A 567 -36.94 27.18 -7.47
C ALA A 567 -38.17 28.05 -7.72
N LYS A 568 -37.94 29.24 -8.29
CA LYS A 568 -38.94 30.19 -8.80
C LYS A 568 -39.22 29.99 -10.28
N SER A 569 -38.19 29.58 -11.03
CA SER A 569 -38.22 29.34 -12.47
C SER A 569 -37.60 27.99 -12.79
N VAL A 570 -38.30 27.18 -13.59
CA VAL A 570 -37.84 25.87 -14.05
C VAL A 570 -37.98 25.78 -15.56
N ILE A 571 -36.88 25.53 -16.27
CA ILE A 571 -36.85 25.48 -17.73
C ILE A 571 -36.21 24.16 -18.15
N VAL A 572 -36.93 23.34 -18.91
CA VAL A 572 -36.44 22.08 -19.49
C VAL A 572 -36.54 22.19 -21.00
N LYS A 573 -35.44 22.59 -21.66
CA LYS A 573 -35.48 23.10 -23.04
C LYS A 573 -35.71 22.02 -24.09
N ASP A 574 -34.93 20.95 -24.02
CA ASP A 574 -34.71 20.03 -25.16
C ASP A 574 -35.33 18.64 -24.98
N LEU A 575 -36.00 18.39 -23.86
CA LEU A 575 -36.58 17.09 -23.55
C LEU A 575 -37.79 16.81 -24.43
N THR A 576 -37.70 15.79 -25.29
CA THR A 576 -38.79 15.38 -26.19
C THR A 576 -39.55 14.18 -25.67
N ASN A 577 -38.87 13.21 -25.05
CA ASN A 577 -39.46 11.97 -24.57
C ASN A 577 -39.00 11.64 -23.15
N ALA A 578 -39.91 11.13 -22.32
CA ALA A 578 -39.53 10.52 -21.05
C ALA A 578 -40.36 9.27 -20.75
N GLY A 579 -39.88 8.37 -19.88
CA GLY A 579 -40.75 7.35 -19.31
C GLY A 579 -41.61 7.95 -18.21
N ASP A 580 -41.18 7.81 -16.96
CA ASP A 580 -41.83 8.46 -15.83
C ASP A 580 -41.31 9.89 -15.69
N PHE A 581 -42.17 10.86 -15.99
CA PHE A 581 -41.89 12.29 -15.85
C PHE A 581 -42.54 12.83 -14.58
N SER A 582 -41.74 13.30 -13.62
CA SER A 582 -42.21 13.82 -12.34
C SER A 582 -41.61 15.18 -12.00
N LEU A 583 -42.46 16.13 -11.65
CA LEU A 583 -42.09 17.43 -11.10
C LEU A 583 -42.83 17.68 -9.79
N GLU A 584 -42.10 17.67 -8.68
CA GLU A 584 -42.69 17.65 -7.34
C GLU A 584 -42.11 18.74 -6.42
N SER A 585 -42.90 19.17 -5.44
CA SER A 585 -42.47 20.08 -4.36
C SER A 585 -41.99 21.48 -4.79
N PHE A 586 -42.49 22.01 -5.92
CA PHE A 586 -42.18 23.35 -6.44
C PHE A 586 -43.05 24.47 -5.86
N LYS A 587 -42.91 24.68 -4.54
CA LYS A 587 -43.78 25.56 -3.75
C LYS A 587 -43.64 27.05 -4.09
N GLU A 588 -42.46 27.46 -4.54
CA GLU A 588 -42.12 28.86 -4.85
C GLU A 588 -42.13 29.18 -6.35
N ALA A 589 -42.37 28.17 -7.20
CA ALA A 589 -42.26 28.32 -8.64
C ALA A 589 -43.45 29.08 -9.23
N THR A 590 -43.16 30.13 -9.98
CA THR A 590 -44.15 30.92 -10.73
C THR A 590 -44.05 30.70 -12.24
N HIS A 591 -42.93 30.13 -12.70
CA HIS A 591 -42.64 29.87 -14.11
C HIS A 591 -42.13 28.44 -14.34
N LEU A 592 -42.76 27.74 -15.29
CA LEU A 592 -42.35 26.43 -15.78
C LEU A 592 -42.41 26.38 -17.32
N GLU A 593 -41.31 26.03 -17.97
CA GLU A 593 -41.27 25.88 -19.42
C GLU A 593 -40.72 24.50 -19.82
N VAL A 594 -41.52 23.71 -20.53
CA VAL A 594 -41.11 22.41 -21.10
C VAL A 594 -41.60 22.34 -22.56
N PRO A 595 -40.95 23.08 -23.48
CA PRO A 595 -41.54 23.43 -24.77
C PRO A 595 -41.52 22.30 -25.80
N LEU A 596 -40.66 21.29 -25.62
CA LEU A 596 -40.44 20.23 -26.60
C LEU A 596 -40.95 18.84 -26.19
N LEU A 597 -41.49 18.68 -24.98
CA LEU A 597 -41.95 17.38 -24.49
C LEU A 597 -43.19 16.92 -25.27
N GLU A 598 -43.06 15.80 -25.98
CA GLU A 598 -44.09 15.24 -26.85
C GLU A 598 -44.79 14.03 -26.23
N LYS A 599 -44.00 13.12 -25.66
CA LYS A 599 -44.49 11.83 -25.17
C LYS A 599 -43.89 11.44 -23.82
N VAL A 600 -44.74 10.98 -22.92
CA VAL A 600 -44.32 10.34 -21.66
C VAL A 600 -45.05 9.04 -21.38
N LYS A 601 -44.47 8.14 -20.59
CA LYS A 601 -45.16 6.95 -20.08
C LYS A 601 -46.10 7.31 -18.93
N SER A 602 -45.60 8.03 -17.94
CA SER A 602 -46.39 8.54 -16.81
C SER A 602 -46.04 10.00 -16.59
N PHE A 603 -47.04 10.83 -16.28
CA PHE A 603 -46.87 12.24 -16.00
C PHE A 603 -47.34 12.54 -14.58
N THR A 604 -46.48 13.16 -13.77
CA THR A 604 -46.82 13.61 -12.42
C THR A 604 -46.34 15.04 -12.20
N MET A 605 -47.25 15.90 -11.79
CA MET A 605 -46.95 17.22 -11.24
C MET A 605 -47.63 17.35 -9.88
N SER A 606 -46.87 17.72 -8.84
CA SER A 606 -47.40 17.88 -7.49
C SER A 606 -46.80 19.07 -6.75
N GLU A 607 -47.57 19.67 -5.83
CA GLU A 607 -47.13 20.74 -4.92
C GLU A 607 -46.61 22.02 -5.61
N TRP A 608 -47.43 22.59 -6.49
CA TRP A 608 -47.16 23.82 -7.24
C TRP A 608 -48.01 24.99 -6.73
N PHE A 609 -47.60 25.61 -5.61
CA PHE A 609 -48.50 26.54 -4.90
C PHE A 609 -48.67 27.88 -5.63
N LYS A 610 -47.62 28.37 -6.29
CA LYS A 610 -47.56 29.72 -6.89
C LYS A 610 -47.48 29.70 -8.42
N LEU A 611 -47.85 28.59 -9.05
CA LEU A 611 -47.67 28.42 -10.48
C LEU A 611 -48.68 29.26 -11.28
N GLU A 612 -48.19 30.36 -11.86
CA GLU A 612 -48.95 31.27 -12.72
C GLU A 612 -48.79 30.92 -14.20
N ASN A 613 -47.55 30.71 -14.63
CA ASN A 613 -47.21 30.51 -16.04
C ASN A 613 -46.52 29.15 -16.22
N PHE A 614 -47.20 28.22 -16.89
CA PHE A 614 -46.62 26.93 -17.24
C PHE A 614 -47.03 26.49 -18.64
N ASN A 615 -46.15 25.77 -19.33
CA ASN A 615 -46.41 25.37 -20.71
C ASN A 615 -45.83 23.99 -21.07
N PHE A 616 -46.66 23.18 -21.73
CA PHE A 616 -46.35 21.88 -22.32
C PHE A 616 -46.94 21.80 -23.74
N PRO A 617 -46.52 22.69 -24.67
CA PRO A 617 -47.27 22.98 -25.89
C PRO A 617 -47.26 21.82 -26.89
N LYS A 618 -46.37 20.84 -26.73
CA LYS A 618 -46.24 19.67 -27.60
C LYS A 618 -46.67 18.36 -26.95
N LEU A 619 -47.02 18.34 -25.67
CA LEU A 619 -47.30 17.10 -24.94
C LEU A 619 -48.62 16.49 -25.44
N SER A 620 -48.52 15.56 -26.39
CA SER A 620 -49.68 14.93 -27.04
C SER A 620 -50.04 13.58 -26.45
N THR A 621 -49.07 12.90 -25.83
CA THR A 621 -49.23 11.52 -25.38
C THR A 621 -48.69 11.31 -23.96
N VAL A 622 -49.54 10.79 -23.09
CA VAL A 622 -49.20 10.15 -21.82
C VAL A 622 -49.65 8.70 -21.93
N GLU A 623 -48.76 7.72 -21.92
CA GLU A 623 -49.17 6.33 -22.22
C GLU A 623 -50.06 5.73 -21.13
N LYS A 624 -49.78 6.07 -19.87
CA LYS A 624 -50.47 5.56 -18.68
C LYS A 624 -51.22 6.67 -17.97
N LYS A 625 -50.63 7.18 -16.89
CA LYS A 625 -51.30 8.07 -15.95
C LYS A 625 -50.83 9.49 -16.13
N PHE A 626 -51.77 10.39 -16.33
CA PHE A 626 -51.58 11.82 -16.13
C PHE A 626 -52.08 12.20 -14.74
N SER A 627 -51.21 12.81 -13.93
CA SER A 627 -51.50 13.21 -12.56
C SER A 627 -51.10 14.67 -12.33
N PHE A 628 -52.06 15.53 -12.04
CA PHE A 628 -51.84 16.90 -11.57
C PHE A 628 -52.42 17.05 -10.16
N LYS A 629 -51.58 17.40 -9.19
CA LYS A 629 -52.00 17.63 -7.81
C LYS A 629 -51.54 19.01 -7.34
N GLY A 630 -52.49 19.91 -7.09
CA GLY A 630 -52.15 21.27 -6.65
C GLY A 630 -51.32 21.28 -5.37
N VAL A 631 -51.72 20.46 -4.39
CA VAL A 631 -50.99 20.16 -3.16
C VAL A 631 -50.86 18.65 -2.96
N ARG A 632 -50.09 18.21 -1.95
CA ARG A 632 -49.79 16.79 -1.71
C ARG A 632 -51.04 16.00 -1.31
N SER A 633 -51.93 16.60 -0.53
CA SER A 633 -53.11 15.93 0.01
C SER A 633 -54.23 16.90 0.38
N GLN A 634 -55.44 16.37 0.60
CA GLN A 634 -56.60 17.14 1.08
C GLN A 634 -56.41 17.80 2.48
N TRP A 635 -55.36 17.42 3.21
CA TRP A 635 -55.09 17.94 4.56
C TRP A 635 -54.14 19.15 4.54
N ASP A 636 -53.56 19.48 3.37
CA ASP A 636 -52.68 20.65 3.20
C ASP A 636 -53.46 21.97 3.02
N LYS A 637 -54.58 22.13 3.75
CA LYS A 637 -55.60 23.19 3.57
C LYS A 637 -55.10 24.63 3.76
N ASN A 638 -53.91 24.82 4.32
CA ASN A 638 -53.30 26.15 4.49
C ASN A 638 -52.42 26.56 3.29
N ASN A 639 -52.19 25.66 2.33
CA ASN A 639 -51.46 25.93 1.10
C ASN A 639 -52.46 25.83 -0.05
N GLU A 640 -52.65 26.92 -0.80
CA GLU A 640 -53.56 26.92 -1.94
C GLU A 640 -52.76 27.01 -3.24
N CYS A 641 -52.91 26.00 -4.10
CA CYS A 641 -52.45 26.07 -5.47
C CYS A 641 -53.29 27.12 -6.23
N ILE A 642 -52.64 28.19 -6.69
CA ILE A 642 -53.30 29.31 -7.38
C ILE A 642 -53.64 29.02 -8.84
N THR A 643 -53.24 27.86 -9.38
CA THR A 643 -53.50 27.50 -10.77
C THR A 643 -55.00 27.44 -11.05
N THR A 644 -55.46 28.26 -12.01
CA THR A 644 -56.88 28.42 -12.34
C THR A 644 -57.33 27.63 -13.57
N ASN A 645 -56.40 27.19 -14.41
CA ASN A 645 -56.68 26.49 -15.66
C ASN A 645 -55.60 25.47 -16.03
N LEU A 646 -55.94 24.51 -16.89
CA LEU A 646 -55.03 23.48 -17.42
C LEU A 646 -54.65 23.68 -18.90
N ASN A 647 -54.77 24.90 -19.45
CA ASN A 647 -54.60 25.15 -20.90
C ASN A 647 -53.21 24.80 -21.46
N ALA A 648 -52.21 24.71 -20.58
CA ALA A 648 -50.87 24.21 -20.90
C ALA A 648 -50.87 22.79 -21.50
N PHE A 649 -51.92 22.00 -21.28
CA PHE A 649 -52.05 20.62 -21.75
C PHE A 649 -52.97 20.48 -22.97
N SER A 650 -53.31 21.58 -23.67
CA SER A 650 -54.22 21.57 -24.82
C SER A 650 -53.80 20.68 -25.99
N ALA A 651 -52.51 20.32 -26.10
CA ALA A 651 -52.01 19.37 -27.08
C ALA A 651 -52.32 17.90 -26.73
N LEU A 652 -52.68 17.59 -25.47
CA LEU A 652 -52.85 16.24 -24.97
C LEU A 652 -54.04 15.57 -25.64
N THR A 653 -53.78 14.48 -26.36
CA THR A 653 -54.79 13.67 -27.05
C THR A 653 -54.91 12.26 -26.50
N GLN A 654 -53.89 11.74 -25.81
CA GLN A 654 -53.86 10.34 -25.36
C GLN A 654 -53.43 10.24 -23.89
N ALA A 655 -54.24 9.52 -23.10
CA ALA A 655 -53.96 9.09 -21.73
C ALA A 655 -54.78 7.83 -21.40
N GLU A 656 -54.22 6.89 -20.63
CA GLU A 656 -55.00 5.76 -20.09
C GLU A 656 -55.84 6.22 -18.89
N SER A 657 -55.31 7.13 -18.07
CA SER A 657 -55.99 7.69 -16.91
C SER A 657 -55.65 9.16 -16.66
N ILE A 658 -56.64 9.88 -16.12
CA ILE A 658 -56.55 11.29 -15.74
C ILE A 658 -56.83 11.38 -14.24
N GLU A 659 -55.87 11.88 -13.46
CA GLU A 659 -56.02 12.23 -12.06
C GLU A 659 -55.74 13.73 -11.88
N VAL A 660 -56.74 14.51 -11.47
CA VAL A 660 -56.59 15.92 -11.13
C VAL A 660 -57.19 16.16 -9.75
N GLN A 661 -56.36 16.55 -8.80
CA GLN A 661 -56.78 16.70 -7.41
C GLN A 661 -56.16 17.89 -6.69
N PHE A 662 -56.84 18.33 -5.64
CA PHE A 662 -56.29 19.25 -4.64
C PHE A 662 -55.81 20.60 -5.21
N ALA A 663 -56.47 21.11 -6.25
CA ALA A 663 -56.22 22.43 -6.81
C ALA A 663 -57.37 23.39 -6.48
N ALA A 664 -57.20 24.15 -5.38
CA ALA A 664 -58.24 24.94 -4.73
C ALA A 664 -58.81 26.10 -5.58
N HIS A 665 -58.10 26.53 -6.62
CA HIS A 665 -58.53 27.61 -7.52
C HIS A 665 -58.84 27.14 -8.95
N LEU A 666 -58.75 25.83 -9.22
CA LEU A 666 -58.86 25.28 -10.57
C LEU A 666 -60.31 25.23 -11.05
N THR A 667 -60.66 26.09 -12.01
CA THR A 667 -62.03 26.23 -12.55
C THR A 667 -62.15 25.92 -14.04
N ASP A 668 -61.04 25.86 -14.77
CA ASP A 668 -61.02 25.69 -16.23
C ASP A 668 -60.20 24.45 -16.66
N PHE A 669 -60.93 23.45 -17.16
CA PHE A 669 -60.39 22.17 -17.64
C PHE A 669 -60.28 22.13 -19.17
N THR A 670 -60.44 23.26 -19.87
CA THR A 670 -60.44 23.34 -21.35
C THR A 670 -59.21 22.70 -21.98
N GLY A 671 -58.05 22.76 -21.33
CA GLY A 671 -56.83 22.09 -21.79
C GLY A 671 -56.95 20.56 -21.94
N LEU A 672 -57.87 19.90 -21.23
CA LEU A 672 -58.06 18.44 -21.31
C LEU A 672 -59.15 18.00 -22.30
N LYS A 673 -59.75 18.93 -23.05
CA LYS A 673 -60.85 18.62 -23.97
C LYS A 673 -60.50 17.62 -25.08
N ASN A 674 -59.22 17.57 -25.48
CA ASN A 674 -58.76 16.72 -26.59
C ASN A 674 -58.46 15.29 -26.15
N VAL A 675 -58.22 15.05 -24.85
CA VAL A 675 -57.90 13.71 -24.31
C VAL A 675 -59.13 12.98 -23.79
N VAL A 676 -60.19 13.69 -23.35
CA VAL A 676 -61.36 13.10 -22.69
C VAL A 676 -62.01 11.95 -23.48
N GLN A 677 -62.06 12.05 -24.82
CA GLN A 677 -62.66 11.03 -25.68
C GLN A 677 -61.88 9.71 -25.68
N ASN A 678 -60.60 9.75 -25.32
CA ASN A 678 -59.70 8.60 -25.31
C ASN A 678 -59.49 8.02 -23.90
N VAL A 679 -60.23 8.50 -22.89
CA VAL A 679 -60.14 8.05 -21.50
C VAL A 679 -61.45 7.40 -21.11
N GLU A 680 -61.40 6.21 -20.51
CA GLU A 680 -62.60 5.56 -19.95
C GLU A 680 -63.07 6.26 -18.68
N ALA A 681 -64.39 6.35 -18.47
CA ALA A 681 -64.96 7.02 -17.28
C ALA A 681 -64.43 6.48 -15.94
N LYS A 682 -64.13 5.17 -15.86
CA LYS A 682 -63.55 4.54 -14.65
C LYS A 682 -62.12 5.01 -14.34
N ASN A 683 -61.43 5.55 -15.33
CA ASN A 683 -60.06 6.06 -15.25
C ASN A 683 -60.02 7.60 -15.15
N TRP A 684 -61.18 8.25 -14.98
CA TRP A 684 -61.33 9.69 -14.79
C TRP A 684 -61.50 10.02 -13.31
N LYS A 685 -60.47 10.59 -12.69
CA LYS A 685 -60.47 10.95 -11.27
C LYS A 685 -60.21 12.44 -11.11
N VAL A 686 -61.28 13.22 -11.05
CA VAL A 686 -61.23 14.67 -10.83
C VAL A 686 -62.04 14.99 -9.58
N GLU A 687 -61.35 15.33 -8.49
CA GLU A 687 -61.97 15.54 -7.18
C GLU A 687 -61.16 16.48 -6.29
N ASN A 688 -61.81 17.12 -5.32
CA ASN A 688 -61.17 18.04 -4.37
C ASN A 688 -60.48 19.24 -5.04
N ASN A 689 -60.97 19.67 -6.20
CA ASN A 689 -60.64 20.94 -6.85
C ASN A 689 -61.79 21.94 -6.66
N LYS A 690 -61.62 23.19 -7.12
CA LYS A 690 -62.73 24.16 -7.13
C LYS A 690 -63.87 23.72 -8.04
N TYR A 691 -63.56 23.37 -9.28
CA TYR A 691 -64.48 22.73 -10.21
C TYR A 691 -64.08 21.27 -10.41
N ASN A 692 -65.04 20.34 -10.34
CA ASN A 692 -64.79 18.91 -10.49
C ASN A 692 -65.72 18.32 -11.56
N PRO A 693 -65.47 18.58 -12.86
CA PRO A 693 -66.29 18.05 -13.92
C PRO A 693 -66.22 16.52 -13.95
N THR A 694 -67.39 15.88 -14.09
CA THR A 694 -67.43 14.44 -14.37
C THR A 694 -66.90 14.16 -15.77
N HIS A 695 -66.57 12.90 -16.06
CA HIS A 695 -66.18 12.49 -17.42
C HIS A 695 -67.24 12.85 -18.46
N GLN A 696 -68.53 12.66 -18.12
CA GLN A 696 -69.65 13.03 -18.99
C GLN A 696 -69.77 14.55 -19.18
N ASP A 697 -69.57 15.35 -18.12
CA ASP A 697 -69.60 16.82 -18.25
C ASP A 697 -68.55 17.33 -19.25
N MET A 698 -67.36 16.73 -19.26
CA MET A 698 -66.31 17.06 -20.22
C MET A 698 -66.68 16.64 -21.66
N LEU A 699 -67.34 15.50 -21.85
CA LEU A 699 -67.86 15.09 -23.17
C LEU A 699 -68.96 16.03 -23.68
N ASP A 700 -69.79 16.56 -22.77
CA ASP A 700 -70.87 17.51 -23.06
C ASP A 700 -70.37 18.95 -23.29
N GLY A 701 -69.06 19.19 -23.21
CA GLY A 701 -68.46 20.51 -23.43
C GLY A 701 -68.47 21.44 -22.21
N LYS A 702 -68.79 20.95 -21.01
CA LYS A 702 -68.79 21.72 -19.76
C LYS A 702 -67.37 21.79 -19.18
N TYR A 703 -66.49 22.51 -19.87
CA TYR A 703 -65.07 22.60 -19.51
C TYR A 703 -64.77 23.57 -18.37
N THR A 704 -65.67 24.53 -18.13
CA THR A 704 -65.50 25.60 -17.15
C THR A 704 -66.63 25.60 -16.14
N GLU A 705 -66.35 26.04 -14.91
CA GLU A 705 -67.38 26.31 -13.91
C GLU A 705 -68.42 27.29 -14.48
N ASN A 706 -69.65 26.82 -14.70
CA ASN A 706 -70.75 27.68 -15.14
C ASN A 706 -71.05 28.68 -14.01
N LYS A 707 -71.01 29.99 -14.34
CA LYS A 707 -71.44 31.05 -13.42
C LYS A 707 -72.94 31.04 -13.20
#